data_AF-E3MZQ9-F1
#
_entry.id   AF-E3MZQ9-F1
#
_cell.length_a   1.000
_cell.length_b   1.000
_cell.length_c   1.000
_cell.angle_alpha   90.00
_cell.angle_beta   90.00
_cell.angle_gamma   90.00
#
_symmetry.space_group_name_H-M   'P 1'
#
loop_
_entity.id
_entity.type
_entity.pdbx_description
1 polymer ?
#
loop_
_entity_poly.entity_id
_entity_poly.type
_entity_poly.pdbx_seq_one_letter_code
_entity_poly.pdbx_strand_id
1 'polypeptide(L)'
;MVFLYKISFRFDCIIIRRRTVSQGYDRMPEDTNIHYSMTMWLSLVSTFLLFCGSTSSTTRKLLALKFFLKKSIILDGNFQLKDLYHKTASLSKTAEMLYLESQLLTGKVTPINLTQLLLERPIDETTFEEYSKIEIYSGLKEQKEISKMLKEAKKSRTTDEIRTAIGNGLKALEGYSNLKSIIEEIDSNAVISDIQKTEERSKVNLAYGFWMRDEKKYLLEIIGEIKEIIESLQSIAKENKELDGRNKNEVGIGLMDLHSMKHHIIKLSDHIMMTIEMNSAFFDSNTTSSFDTVKKVLDEVMGKLAEVKKLEGLIEKLNSMKSDMALLEKLRDSKAVSGVNTLEQNLKATTVLIERIRISKDKYEKYQKIDSISSVLQQIVIFSKSMKILELRSFKMSDDLKPFLKHFEDFKIPDRDLTTPFGGLHKCLEAFDFKVDFSTEKSSLEATIKQLSKIKAKDEKFKESWDKLVKYTDKKKYDGVINLLRDKTVSHEKLVEQLSKINVTELQQIELDLNVTINARIGEPMTYYEKTAREIQDLLVKVEYDKMRKETKAITDKLNNVKQFLDCHSDLNISIDETVALMEIPKETWNFNPLRMLGLVDVVSLFKDAYEKMVEIRDWKLESNPSIEKFPLDSEDVKAMYDGKEAFESVMRIHEYWEEMEDWDEEEFDGHDVEWKSIQDGVSGLVKSLGQLKSNSELSDVQELVATIQYPVDMQIDEFITFIRGDYEGSGRFIILKVLKDLEKLKTDFPDIAGKLEKMNQSIAKMKEWEEKEHPKTVDHKEPFEDCAVSHHNKCSEPLTLPDGSLEPLKKVEL
;
A
#
# COMPACT_ATOMS: atom_id res chain seq x y z
N MET A 1 56.34 -65.74 37.69
CA MET A 1 57.62 -66.04 36.99
C MET A 1 57.33 -65.92 35.50
N VAL A 2 57.57 -64.76 34.89
CA VAL A 2 58.82 -64.36 34.18
C VAL A 2 59.13 -65.35 33.06
N PHE A 3 59.33 -65.05 31.77
CA PHE A 3 59.26 -63.90 30.84
C PHE A 3 59.95 -64.47 29.58
N LEU A 4 59.50 -64.16 28.35
CA LEU A 4 60.36 -63.72 27.22
C LEU A 4 59.57 -63.53 25.90
N TYR A 5 59.34 -62.23 25.61
CA TYR A 5 59.36 -61.47 24.34
C TYR A 5 58.76 -62.05 23.03
N LYS A 6 57.71 -61.45 22.45
CA LYS A 6 57.61 -60.21 21.61
C LYS A 6 58.34 -60.30 20.24
N ILE A 7 57.57 -60.24 19.15
CA ILE A 7 57.61 -59.19 18.10
C ILE A 7 56.28 -59.22 17.33
N SER A 8 55.57 -58.09 17.35
CA SER A 8 54.49 -57.73 16.42
C SER A 8 55.09 -56.98 15.23
N PHE A 9 54.52 -57.14 14.04
CA PHE A 9 54.55 -56.08 13.02
C PHE A 9 53.14 -55.91 12.43
N ARG A 10 52.49 -54.82 12.86
CA ARG A 10 51.42 -54.14 12.14
C ARG A 10 52.07 -53.27 11.05
N PHE A 11 51.47 -53.20 9.87
CA PHE A 11 51.60 -52.03 9.01
C PHE A 11 50.21 -51.42 8.83
N ASP A 12 49.93 -50.43 9.69
CA ASP A 12 49.05 -49.31 9.37
C ASP A 12 49.85 -48.35 8.48
N CYS A 13 49.31 -47.98 7.32
CA CYS A 13 49.78 -46.81 6.57
C CYS A 13 48.59 -45.90 6.23
N ILE A 14 48.24 -45.09 7.23
CA ILE A 14 48.09 -43.63 7.17
C ILE A 14 47.67 -43.03 5.81
N ILE A 15 46.44 -42.52 5.82
CA ILE A 15 45.96 -41.46 4.93
C ILE A 15 46.71 -40.16 5.23
N ILE A 16 47.46 -39.62 4.25
CA ILE A 16 47.79 -38.19 4.17
C ILE A 16 47.46 -37.68 2.77
N ARG A 17 46.61 -36.66 2.71
CA ARG A 17 46.34 -35.79 1.54
C ARG A 17 47.64 -35.23 0.96
N ARG A 18 47.89 -35.43 -0.33
CA ARG A 18 48.64 -34.48 -1.18
C ARG A 18 47.99 -34.34 -2.55
N ARG A 19 47.88 -33.08 -2.96
CA ARG A 19 47.52 -32.59 -4.30
C ARG A 19 48.48 -33.15 -5.36
N THR A 20 47.94 -33.49 -6.51
CA THR A 20 48.58 -33.43 -7.85
C THR A 20 47.43 -33.13 -8.82
N VAL A 21 47.27 -31.90 -9.31
CA VAL A 21 47.95 -31.36 -10.51
C VAL A 21 48.00 -32.41 -11.61
N SER A 22 47.11 -32.24 -12.57
CA SER A 22 47.09 -32.93 -13.87
C SER A 22 48.36 -32.61 -14.64
N GLN A 23 49.00 -33.64 -15.19
CA GLN A 23 49.67 -33.57 -16.49
C GLN A 23 49.78 -34.99 -17.05
N GLY A 24 49.50 -35.10 -18.34
CA GLY A 24 48.99 -36.30 -18.99
C GLY A 24 49.95 -37.47 -19.16
N TYR A 25 49.34 -38.63 -19.35
CA TYR A 25 49.86 -39.77 -20.09
C TYR A 25 48.67 -40.44 -20.76
N ASP A 26 48.40 -40.01 -21.99
CA ASP A 26 47.58 -40.74 -22.94
C ASP A 26 48.38 -41.92 -23.51
N ARG A 27 47.67 -43.04 -23.71
CA ARG A 27 48.05 -44.24 -24.49
C ARG A 27 49.20 -45.11 -23.95
N MET A 28 48.81 -46.19 -23.29
CA MET A 28 49.55 -47.46 -23.32
C MET A 28 48.58 -48.61 -23.68
N PRO A 29 49.00 -49.62 -24.48
CA PRO A 29 48.15 -50.74 -24.87
C PRO A 29 47.80 -51.66 -23.70
N GLU A 30 46.60 -52.21 -23.72
CA GLU A 30 46.02 -53.08 -22.68
C GLU A 30 46.81 -54.38 -22.44
N ASP A 31 47.66 -54.80 -23.37
CA ASP A 31 48.48 -56.02 -23.26
C ASP A 31 49.64 -55.92 -22.24
N THR A 32 50.02 -54.72 -21.80
CA THR A 32 51.16 -54.54 -20.88
C THR A 32 50.82 -54.73 -19.40
N ASN A 33 49.55 -54.64 -19.00
CA ASN A 33 49.13 -54.77 -17.59
C ASN A 33 48.99 -56.23 -17.14
N ILE A 34 48.69 -57.14 -18.07
CA ILE A 34 48.56 -58.58 -17.82
C ILE A 34 49.91 -59.19 -17.43
N HIS A 35 50.99 -58.76 -18.09
CA HIS A 35 52.32 -59.30 -17.83
C HIS A 35 52.91 -58.89 -16.46
N TYR A 36 52.64 -57.67 -15.98
CA TYR A 36 53.15 -57.19 -14.69
C TYR A 36 52.39 -57.77 -13.48
N SER A 37 51.08 -57.98 -13.60
CA SER A 37 50.28 -58.62 -12.55
C SER A 37 50.63 -60.11 -12.39
N MET A 38 50.74 -60.86 -13.50
CA MET A 38 51.14 -62.27 -13.46
C MET A 38 52.55 -62.48 -12.94
N THR A 39 53.52 -61.64 -13.33
CA THR A 39 54.92 -61.77 -12.85
C THR A 39 55.06 -61.42 -11.37
N MET A 40 54.32 -60.43 -10.86
CA MET A 40 54.34 -60.09 -9.44
C MET A 40 53.66 -61.15 -8.57
N TRP A 41 52.55 -61.74 -9.04
CA TRP A 41 51.87 -62.87 -8.38
C TRP A 41 52.69 -64.16 -8.42
N LEU A 42 53.32 -64.49 -9.56
CA LEU A 42 54.23 -65.63 -9.69
C LEU A 42 55.47 -65.47 -8.80
N SER A 43 55.96 -64.24 -8.62
CA SER A 43 57.07 -63.93 -7.69
C SER A 43 56.65 -64.11 -6.22
N LEU A 44 55.44 -63.67 -5.83
CA LEU A 44 54.90 -63.87 -4.48
C LEU A 44 54.64 -65.35 -4.17
N VAL A 45 54.07 -66.09 -5.13
CA VAL A 45 53.83 -67.55 -5.00
C VAL A 45 55.15 -68.32 -4.97
N SER A 46 56.14 -67.95 -5.78
CA SER A 46 57.48 -68.57 -5.74
C SER A 46 58.17 -68.29 -4.40
N THR A 47 58.02 -67.09 -3.84
CA THR A 47 58.59 -66.74 -2.53
C THR A 47 57.90 -67.48 -1.39
N PHE A 48 56.58 -67.67 -1.47
CA PHE A 48 55.80 -68.42 -0.48
C PHE A 48 56.09 -69.93 -0.53
N LEU A 49 56.26 -70.51 -1.73
CA LEU A 49 56.65 -71.91 -1.93
C LEU A 49 58.10 -72.19 -1.49
N LEU A 50 59.00 -71.22 -1.62
CA LEU A 50 60.36 -71.29 -1.07
C LEU A 50 60.37 -71.20 0.45
N PHE A 51 59.50 -70.39 1.07
CA PHE A 51 59.42 -70.23 2.53
C PHE A 51 58.78 -71.44 3.26
N CYS A 52 57.87 -72.17 2.62
CA CYS A 52 57.25 -73.38 3.18
C CYS A 52 58.06 -74.68 2.92
N GLY A 53 59.31 -74.55 2.46
CA GLY A 53 60.15 -75.65 2.00
C GLY A 53 60.69 -76.62 3.05
N SER A 54 60.58 -76.36 4.37
CA SER A 54 61.30 -77.19 5.37
C SER A 54 60.45 -78.08 6.29
N THR A 55 59.13 -77.94 6.40
CA THR A 55 58.31 -78.84 7.26
C THR A 55 56.81 -78.88 6.89
N SER A 56 56.39 -79.64 5.87
CA SER A 56 55.00 -80.16 5.82
C SER A 56 54.84 -81.35 4.86
N SER A 57 53.92 -82.26 5.21
CA SER A 57 53.64 -83.50 4.46
C SER A 57 53.06 -83.24 3.06
N THR A 58 53.31 -84.17 2.15
CA THR A 58 52.88 -84.19 0.74
C THR A 58 51.39 -83.88 0.55
N THR A 59 50.55 -84.18 1.54
CA THR A 59 49.10 -83.92 1.55
C THR A 59 48.75 -82.43 1.63
N ARG A 60 49.49 -81.61 2.40
CA ARG A 60 49.25 -80.16 2.49
C ARG A 60 49.66 -79.41 1.22
N LYS A 61 50.73 -79.88 0.54
CA LYS A 61 51.14 -79.33 -0.76
C LYS A 61 50.13 -79.65 -1.86
N LEU A 62 49.55 -80.86 -1.86
CA LEU A 62 48.52 -81.24 -2.83
C LEU A 62 47.18 -80.50 -2.60
N LEU A 63 46.81 -80.25 -1.34
CA LEU A 63 45.65 -79.43 -0.98
C LEU A 63 45.85 -77.95 -1.34
N ALA A 64 47.03 -77.38 -1.05
CA ALA A 64 47.35 -76.01 -1.43
C ALA A 64 47.44 -75.82 -2.96
N LEU A 65 47.97 -76.80 -3.70
CA LEU A 65 48.01 -76.77 -5.17
C LEU A 65 46.62 -76.94 -5.78
N LYS A 66 45.76 -77.82 -5.23
CA LYS A 66 44.34 -77.92 -5.62
C LYS A 66 43.58 -76.64 -5.30
N PHE A 67 43.86 -76.01 -4.15
CA PHE A 67 43.27 -74.74 -3.75
C PHE A 67 43.70 -73.61 -4.69
N PHE A 68 44.98 -73.54 -5.06
CA PHE A 68 45.49 -72.56 -6.03
C PHE A 68 44.97 -72.78 -7.46
N LEU A 69 44.90 -74.02 -7.94
CA LEU A 69 44.34 -74.35 -9.27
C LEU A 69 42.83 -74.06 -9.33
N LYS A 70 42.08 -74.41 -8.27
CA LYS A 70 40.65 -74.08 -8.14
C LYS A 70 40.46 -72.55 -8.12
N LYS A 71 41.26 -71.82 -7.34
CA LYS A 71 41.22 -70.35 -7.27
C LYS A 71 41.62 -69.68 -8.58
N SER A 72 42.58 -70.24 -9.33
CA SER A 72 43.02 -69.72 -10.64
C SER A 72 41.96 -69.91 -11.73
N ILE A 73 41.24 -71.04 -11.76
CA ILE A 73 40.16 -71.30 -12.72
C ILE A 73 38.95 -70.40 -12.42
N ILE A 74 38.65 -70.19 -11.13
CA ILE A 74 37.56 -69.32 -10.65
C ILE A 74 37.87 -67.83 -10.95
N LEU A 75 39.10 -67.38 -10.70
CA LEU A 75 39.54 -66.01 -11.05
C LEU A 75 39.39 -65.74 -12.56
N ASP A 76 39.74 -66.70 -13.42
CA ASP A 76 39.63 -66.57 -14.88
C ASP A 76 38.16 -66.45 -15.34
N GLY A 77 37.25 -67.25 -14.77
CA GLY A 77 35.80 -67.15 -15.04
C GLY A 77 35.18 -65.81 -14.58
N ASN A 78 35.60 -65.27 -13.43
CA ASN A 78 35.14 -63.98 -12.92
C ASN A 78 35.60 -62.81 -13.82
N PHE A 79 36.84 -62.83 -14.33
CA PHE A 79 37.32 -61.83 -15.29
C PHE A 79 36.51 -61.84 -16.60
N GLN A 80 36.16 -63.02 -17.11
CA GLN A 80 35.44 -63.16 -18.38
C GLN A 80 33.98 -62.69 -18.28
N LEU A 81 33.29 -63.03 -17.17
CA LEU A 81 31.92 -62.57 -16.91
C LEU A 81 31.85 -61.04 -16.79
N LYS A 82 32.84 -60.45 -16.11
CA LYS A 82 32.99 -58.98 -16.00
C LYS A 82 33.25 -58.31 -17.33
N ASP A 83 34.13 -58.88 -18.16
CA ASP A 83 34.42 -58.32 -19.48
C ASP A 83 33.19 -58.34 -20.39
N LEU A 84 32.44 -59.45 -20.38
CA LEU A 84 31.17 -59.56 -21.09
C LEU A 84 30.12 -58.57 -20.54
N TYR A 85 30.04 -58.39 -19.22
CA TYR A 85 29.17 -57.37 -18.61
C TYR A 85 29.57 -55.96 -19.04
N HIS A 86 30.86 -55.61 -18.98
CA HIS A 86 31.33 -54.29 -19.40
C HIS A 86 31.04 -54.02 -20.88
N LYS A 87 31.21 -55.02 -21.75
CA LYS A 87 30.90 -54.93 -23.18
C LYS A 87 29.41 -54.74 -23.43
N THR A 88 28.55 -55.53 -22.79
CA THR A 88 27.09 -55.44 -22.92
C THR A 88 26.53 -54.15 -22.30
N ALA A 89 27.04 -53.73 -21.15
CA ALA A 89 26.69 -52.45 -20.52
C ALA A 89 27.13 -51.25 -21.36
N SER A 90 28.30 -51.32 -22.00
CA SER A 90 28.76 -50.31 -22.95
C SER A 90 27.84 -50.23 -24.16
N LEU A 91 27.49 -51.37 -24.77
CA LEU A 91 26.56 -51.43 -25.91
C LEU A 91 25.16 -50.93 -25.56
N SER A 92 24.60 -51.35 -24.44
CA SER A 92 23.30 -50.88 -23.94
C SER A 92 23.29 -49.36 -23.77
N LYS A 93 24.38 -48.80 -23.20
CA LYS A 93 24.54 -47.35 -23.06
C LYS A 93 24.64 -46.66 -24.42
N THR A 94 25.44 -47.19 -25.36
CA THR A 94 25.58 -46.63 -26.70
C THR A 94 24.26 -46.68 -27.49
N ALA A 95 23.52 -47.78 -27.39
CA ALA A 95 22.20 -47.93 -28.00
C ALA A 95 21.21 -46.87 -27.48
N GLU A 96 21.22 -46.62 -26.18
CA GLU A 96 20.38 -45.60 -25.56
C GLU A 96 20.75 -44.18 -26.00
N MET A 97 22.05 -43.89 -26.14
CA MET A 97 22.54 -42.60 -26.65
C MET A 97 22.12 -42.39 -28.13
N LEU A 98 22.41 -43.35 -29.00
CA LEU A 98 22.08 -43.29 -30.43
C LEU A 98 20.57 -43.27 -30.67
N TYR A 99 19.79 -44.00 -29.86
CA TYR A 99 18.34 -43.94 -29.92
C TYR A 99 17.82 -42.54 -29.61
N LEU A 100 18.29 -41.90 -28.53
CA LEU A 100 17.89 -40.54 -28.19
C LEU A 100 18.26 -39.55 -29.30
N GLU A 101 19.48 -39.63 -29.84
CA GLU A 101 19.91 -38.79 -30.97
C GLU A 101 19.01 -39.00 -32.20
N SER A 102 18.70 -40.25 -32.55
CA SER A 102 17.79 -40.58 -33.65
C SER A 102 16.38 -40.02 -33.43
N GLN A 103 15.84 -40.12 -32.21
CA GLN A 103 14.53 -39.55 -31.90
C GLN A 103 14.52 -38.01 -31.99
N LEU A 104 15.62 -37.34 -31.61
CA LEU A 104 15.79 -35.89 -31.74
C LEU A 104 15.90 -35.47 -33.22
N LEU A 105 16.69 -36.18 -34.02
CA LEU A 105 16.86 -35.93 -35.46
C LEU A 105 15.56 -36.12 -36.25
N THR A 106 14.82 -37.17 -35.94
CA THR A 106 13.53 -37.47 -36.59
C THR A 106 12.36 -36.63 -36.06
N GLY A 107 12.58 -35.81 -35.03
CA GLY A 107 11.56 -34.96 -34.41
C GLY A 107 10.52 -35.71 -33.58
N LYS A 108 10.70 -37.01 -33.34
CA LYS A 108 9.83 -37.83 -32.47
C LYS A 108 9.98 -37.45 -31.00
N VAL A 109 11.18 -37.05 -30.59
CA VAL A 109 11.45 -36.40 -29.30
C VAL A 109 11.85 -34.96 -29.60
N THR A 110 11.14 -34.01 -29.02
CA THR A 110 11.52 -32.59 -29.15
C THR A 110 12.54 -32.20 -28.06
N PRO A 111 13.28 -31.09 -28.22
CA PRO A 111 14.10 -30.54 -27.15
C PRO A 111 13.34 -30.25 -25.85
N ILE A 112 12.05 -29.91 -25.94
CA ILE A 112 11.20 -29.72 -24.76
C ILE A 112 10.88 -31.05 -24.08
N ASN A 113 10.61 -32.11 -24.84
CA ASN A 113 10.45 -33.45 -24.26
C ASN A 113 11.73 -33.85 -23.51
N LEU A 114 12.92 -33.58 -24.06
CA LEU A 114 14.20 -33.79 -23.39
C LEU A 114 14.33 -32.96 -22.10
N THR A 115 13.90 -31.69 -22.15
CA THR A 115 13.85 -30.80 -20.97
C THR A 115 12.97 -31.38 -19.87
N GLN A 116 11.74 -31.79 -20.21
CA GLN A 116 10.80 -32.39 -19.26
C GLN A 116 11.33 -33.71 -18.67
N LEU A 117 12.04 -34.50 -19.47
CA LEU A 117 12.70 -35.72 -18.99
C LEU A 117 13.76 -35.40 -17.93
N LEU A 118 14.60 -34.38 -18.16
CA LEU A 118 15.70 -34.00 -17.27
C LEU A 118 15.26 -33.33 -15.97
N LEU A 119 14.12 -32.64 -15.98
CA LEU A 119 13.60 -31.95 -14.82
C LEU A 119 12.98 -32.93 -13.80
N GLU A 120 13.00 -32.53 -12.53
CA GLU A 120 12.30 -33.22 -11.43
C GLU A 120 10.77 -33.03 -11.53
N ARG A 121 10.33 -31.96 -12.19
CA ARG A 121 8.93 -31.63 -12.44
C ARG A 121 8.73 -31.18 -13.88
N PRO A 122 7.61 -31.57 -14.53
CA PRO A 122 7.30 -31.07 -15.86
C PRO A 122 7.01 -29.57 -15.81
N ILE A 123 7.24 -28.89 -16.93
CA ILE A 123 6.93 -27.47 -17.10
C ILE A 123 5.98 -27.29 -18.29
N ASP A 124 4.99 -26.43 -18.10
CA ASP A 124 4.09 -25.97 -19.16
C ASP A 124 4.71 -24.73 -19.81
N GLU A 125 4.98 -24.82 -21.12
CA GLU A 125 5.57 -23.74 -21.90
C GLU A 125 4.71 -22.46 -21.89
N THR A 126 3.40 -22.58 -21.72
CA THR A 126 2.49 -21.43 -21.73
C THR A 126 2.58 -20.59 -20.45
N THR A 127 3.18 -21.13 -19.38
CA THR A 127 3.34 -20.49 -18.06
C THR A 127 3.97 -19.11 -18.14
N PHE A 128 4.88 -18.88 -19.08
CA PHE A 128 5.62 -17.61 -19.18
C PHE A 128 5.16 -16.71 -20.34
N GLU A 129 4.28 -17.21 -21.21
CA GLU A 129 3.94 -16.52 -22.46
C GLU A 129 3.30 -15.15 -22.20
N GLU A 130 2.45 -15.02 -21.18
CA GLU A 130 1.81 -13.75 -20.85
C GLU A 130 2.81 -12.64 -20.49
N TYR A 131 3.88 -13.00 -19.78
CA TYR A 131 4.89 -12.05 -19.31
C TYR A 131 5.77 -11.54 -20.45
N SER A 132 6.02 -12.37 -21.48
CA SER A 132 6.74 -11.97 -22.70
C SER A 132 6.12 -10.72 -23.36
N LYS A 133 4.78 -10.59 -23.28
CA LYS A 133 3.98 -9.53 -23.90
C LYS A 133 3.96 -8.22 -23.10
N ILE A 134 4.43 -8.21 -21.85
CA ILE A 134 4.40 -7.01 -20.98
C ILE A 134 5.52 -6.02 -21.36
N GLU A 135 5.22 -4.77 -21.67
CA GLU A 135 6.27 -3.77 -21.96
C GLU A 135 7.01 -3.31 -20.69
N ILE A 136 8.34 -3.49 -20.66
CA ILE A 136 9.19 -3.14 -19.49
C ILE A 136 10.27 -2.09 -19.76
N TYR A 137 10.62 -1.79 -21.02
CA TYR A 137 11.78 -0.95 -21.39
C TYR A 137 11.74 0.45 -20.76
N SER A 138 10.54 1.04 -20.64
CA SER A 138 10.35 2.35 -20.02
C SER A 138 9.81 2.25 -18.58
N GLY A 139 9.69 1.05 -18.01
CA GLY A 139 9.04 0.71 -16.74
C GLY A 139 7.60 0.19 -16.90
N LEU A 140 7.07 -0.47 -15.87
CA LEU A 140 5.69 -0.96 -15.86
C LEU A 140 4.69 0.21 -15.89
N LYS A 141 3.56 0.02 -16.58
CA LYS A 141 2.54 1.06 -16.80
C LYS A 141 2.07 1.67 -15.48
N GLU A 142 1.71 0.83 -14.52
CA GLU A 142 1.18 1.21 -13.21
C GLU A 142 2.23 1.97 -12.39
N GLN A 143 3.49 1.52 -12.43
CA GLN A 143 4.60 2.20 -11.75
C GLN A 143 4.87 3.59 -12.31
N LYS A 144 4.81 3.75 -13.63
CA LYS A 144 4.95 5.06 -14.29
C LYS A 144 3.84 6.00 -13.85
N GLU A 145 2.61 5.50 -13.80
CA GLU A 145 1.45 6.29 -13.41
C GLU A 145 1.58 6.79 -11.97
N ILE A 146 1.90 5.88 -11.02
CA ILE A 146 2.15 6.21 -9.62
C ILE A 146 3.34 7.17 -9.49
N SER A 147 4.43 6.94 -10.22
CA SER A 147 5.62 7.81 -10.19
C SER A 147 5.34 9.20 -10.75
N LYS A 148 4.51 9.30 -11.80
CA LYS A 148 4.08 10.58 -12.37
C LYS A 148 3.25 11.35 -11.36
N MET A 149 2.26 10.71 -10.74
CA MET A 149 1.44 11.33 -9.70
C MET A 149 2.29 11.74 -8.49
N LEU A 150 3.21 10.91 -8.02
CA LEU A 150 4.12 11.28 -6.93
C LEU A 150 5.01 12.48 -7.28
N LYS A 151 5.48 12.60 -8.53
CA LYS A 151 6.23 13.79 -9.00
C LYS A 151 5.35 15.03 -9.05
N GLU A 152 4.10 14.91 -9.49
CA GLU A 152 3.11 15.99 -9.48
C GLU A 152 2.82 16.44 -8.05
N ALA A 153 2.60 15.51 -7.11
CA ALA A 153 2.39 15.78 -5.69
C ALA A 153 3.58 16.50 -5.05
N LYS A 154 4.82 16.11 -5.40
CA LYS A 154 6.04 16.76 -4.88
C LYS A 154 6.21 18.19 -5.40
N LYS A 155 5.71 18.51 -6.60
CA LYS A 155 5.73 19.87 -7.16
C LYS A 155 4.63 20.75 -6.60
N SER A 156 3.46 20.17 -6.35
CA SER A 156 2.24 20.78 -5.82
C SER A 156 2.28 21.00 -4.30
N ARG A 157 3.39 20.61 -3.64
CA ARG A 157 3.45 20.31 -2.21
C ARG A 157 2.86 21.44 -1.35
N THR A 158 1.62 21.22 -0.91
CA THR A 158 1.00 22.09 0.07
C THR A 158 1.74 21.99 1.40
N THR A 159 2.26 23.12 1.88
CA THR A 159 3.07 23.20 3.11
C THR A 159 2.18 23.16 4.35
N ASP A 160 2.76 22.80 5.50
CA ASP A 160 2.04 22.87 6.79
C ASP A 160 1.62 24.33 7.11
N GLU A 161 2.36 25.32 6.61
CA GLU A 161 1.99 26.74 6.67
C GLU A 161 0.70 27.04 5.89
N ILE A 162 0.55 26.47 4.70
CA ILE A 162 -0.67 26.62 3.89
C ILE A 162 -1.85 25.95 4.60
N ARG A 163 -1.69 24.72 5.10
CA ARG A 163 -2.74 24.02 5.87
C ARG A 163 -3.18 24.83 7.08
N THR A 164 -2.22 25.33 7.84
CA THR A 164 -2.47 26.18 9.02
C THR A 164 -3.19 27.47 8.65
N ALA A 165 -2.79 28.11 7.54
CA ALA A 165 -3.45 29.32 7.07
C ALA A 165 -4.92 29.06 6.68
N ILE A 166 -5.21 27.99 5.94
CA ILE A 166 -6.58 27.60 5.58
C ILE A 166 -7.39 27.28 6.84
N GLY A 167 -6.84 26.48 7.76
CA GLY A 167 -7.50 26.13 9.02
C GLY A 167 -7.82 27.35 9.90
N ASN A 168 -6.88 28.29 10.01
CA ASN A 168 -7.11 29.56 10.71
C ASN A 168 -8.16 30.42 10.00
N GLY A 169 -8.18 30.41 8.67
CA GLY A 169 -9.19 31.10 7.87
C GLY A 169 -10.59 30.57 8.11
N LEU A 170 -10.75 29.25 8.12
CA LEU A 170 -12.02 28.58 8.42
C LEU A 170 -12.52 28.90 9.84
N LYS A 171 -11.63 28.87 10.83
CA LYS A 171 -11.97 29.27 12.22
C LYS A 171 -12.39 30.73 12.32
N ALA A 172 -11.74 31.61 11.58
CA ALA A 172 -12.12 33.02 11.52
C ALA A 172 -13.55 33.15 10.97
N LEU A 173 -13.87 32.45 9.88
CA LEU A 173 -15.19 32.42 9.26
C LEU A 173 -16.30 31.94 10.22
N GLU A 174 -16.04 30.92 11.02
CA GLU A 174 -16.98 30.46 12.07
C GLU A 174 -17.28 31.56 13.09
N GLY A 175 -16.26 32.30 13.50
CA GLY A 175 -16.38 33.46 14.39
C GLY A 175 -17.24 34.60 13.83
N TYR A 176 -17.58 34.57 12.54
CA TYR A 176 -18.44 35.54 11.86
C TYR A 176 -19.86 35.05 11.61
N SER A 177 -20.20 33.81 11.99
CA SER A 177 -21.56 33.25 11.81
C SER A 177 -22.66 34.15 12.40
N ASN A 178 -22.39 34.77 13.57
CA ASN A 178 -23.32 35.67 14.24
C ASN A 178 -23.44 37.06 13.57
N LEU A 179 -22.51 37.45 12.69
CA LEU A 179 -22.59 38.74 12.00
C LEU A 179 -23.82 38.81 11.09
N LYS A 180 -24.24 37.69 10.51
CA LYS A 180 -25.45 37.64 9.69
C LYS A 180 -26.68 38.09 10.47
N SER A 181 -26.92 37.49 11.64
CA SER A 181 -28.06 37.87 12.48
C SER A 181 -27.98 39.32 12.97
N ILE A 182 -26.75 39.82 13.20
CA ILE A 182 -26.54 41.21 13.62
C ILE A 182 -26.84 42.18 12.47
N ILE A 183 -26.43 41.87 11.24
CA ILE A 183 -26.77 42.67 10.05
C ILE A 183 -28.29 42.70 9.83
N GLU A 184 -28.97 41.58 10.09
CA GLU A 184 -30.43 41.47 10.01
C GLU A 184 -31.17 42.27 11.11
N GLU A 185 -30.50 42.77 12.14
CA GLU A 185 -31.10 43.73 13.11
C GLU A 185 -31.45 45.08 12.43
N ILE A 186 -30.85 45.41 11.27
CA ILE A 186 -31.16 46.65 10.55
C ILE A 186 -32.46 46.51 9.76
N ASP A 187 -33.49 47.21 10.20
CA ASP A 187 -34.69 47.46 9.40
C ASP A 187 -34.50 48.73 8.53
N SER A 188 -34.17 48.53 7.25
CA SER A 188 -34.00 49.63 6.29
C SER A 188 -35.27 50.47 6.12
N ASN A 189 -36.46 49.87 6.27
CA ASN A 189 -37.72 50.61 6.16
C ASN A 189 -37.93 51.49 7.39
N ALA A 190 -37.57 51.01 8.58
CA ALA A 190 -37.58 51.82 9.80
C ALA A 190 -36.61 53.00 9.70
N VAL A 191 -35.39 52.79 9.19
CA VAL A 191 -34.41 53.89 8.96
C VAL A 191 -34.98 54.92 8.00
N ILE A 192 -35.52 54.50 6.85
CA ILE A 192 -36.11 55.43 5.86
C ILE A 192 -37.30 56.19 6.44
N SER A 193 -38.17 55.50 7.16
CA SER A 193 -39.31 56.10 7.88
C SER A 193 -38.84 57.15 8.88
N ASP A 194 -37.80 56.87 9.67
CA ASP A 194 -37.26 57.82 10.65
C ASP A 194 -36.65 59.06 9.99
N ILE A 195 -35.95 58.90 8.85
CA ILE A 195 -35.48 60.03 8.03
C ILE A 195 -36.68 60.85 7.56
N GLN A 196 -37.71 60.21 7.01
CA GLN A 196 -38.88 60.88 6.46
C GLN A 196 -39.66 61.67 7.52
N LYS A 197 -39.92 61.06 8.68
CA LYS A 197 -40.57 61.74 9.82
C LYS A 197 -39.78 62.97 10.26
N THR A 198 -38.45 62.84 10.38
CA THR A 198 -37.59 63.97 10.77
C THR A 198 -37.58 65.07 9.70
N GLU A 199 -37.60 64.71 8.41
CA GLU A 199 -37.71 65.67 7.32
C GLU A 199 -39.07 66.37 7.29
N GLU A 200 -40.17 65.64 7.48
CA GLU A 200 -41.52 66.20 7.57
C GLU A 200 -41.62 67.21 8.73
N ARG A 201 -41.02 66.89 9.89
CA ARG A 201 -40.89 67.82 11.03
C ARG A 201 -40.20 69.13 10.64
N SER A 202 -39.16 69.07 9.80
CA SER A 202 -38.44 70.27 9.34
C SER A 202 -39.30 71.19 8.46
N LYS A 203 -40.27 70.61 7.74
CA LYS A 203 -41.16 71.29 6.77
C LYS A 203 -42.43 71.85 7.40
N VAL A 204 -42.73 71.51 8.66
CA VAL A 204 -43.90 72.04 9.37
C VAL A 204 -43.79 73.55 9.41
N ASN A 205 -44.71 74.26 8.77
CA ASN A 205 -44.84 75.69 9.01
C ASN A 205 -45.46 75.84 10.39
N LEU A 206 -44.62 76.15 11.39
CA LEU A 206 -45.10 76.43 12.73
C LEU A 206 -45.93 77.71 12.64
N ALA A 207 -47.23 77.53 12.48
CA ALA A 207 -48.22 78.58 12.41
C ALA A 207 -48.38 79.19 13.80
N TYR A 208 -47.34 79.86 14.29
CA TYR A 208 -47.37 80.65 15.52
C TYR A 208 -48.33 81.84 15.43
N GLY A 209 -48.94 82.07 14.27
CA GLY A 209 -50.07 82.98 14.13
C GLY A 209 -51.25 82.62 15.04
N PHE A 210 -51.32 81.39 15.58
CA PHE A 210 -52.28 81.05 16.63
C PHE A 210 -51.91 81.63 17.99
N TRP A 211 -50.62 81.88 18.27
CA TRP A 211 -50.21 82.66 19.44
C TRP A 211 -50.23 84.16 19.10
N MET A 212 -51.41 84.71 18.81
CA MET A 212 -51.58 86.17 18.75
C MET A 212 -51.07 86.78 20.06
N ARG A 213 -50.49 88.00 20.00
CA ARG A 213 -49.94 88.69 21.18
C ARG A 213 -50.94 88.71 22.36
N ASP A 214 -52.22 88.81 22.04
CA ASP A 214 -53.33 88.86 23.00
C ASP A 214 -53.59 87.50 23.68
N GLU A 215 -53.45 86.38 22.96
CA GLU A 215 -53.63 85.03 23.52
C GLU A 215 -52.47 84.61 24.42
N LYS A 216 -51.23 85.01 24.11
CA LYS A 216 -50.05 84.82 24.99
C LYS A 216 -50.22 85.54 26.32
N LYS A 217 -50.66 86.81 26.24
CA LYS A 217 -50.88 87.65 27.41
C LYS A 217 -52.00 87.07 28.25
N TYR A 218 -53.09 86.64 27.63
CA TYR A 218 -54.20 85.96 28.29
C TYR A 218 -53.77 84.63 28.96
N LEU A 219 -52.92 83.83 28.32
CA LEU A 219 -52.31 82.62 28.89
C LEU A 219 -51.48 82.92 30.15
N LEU A 220 -50.60 83.93 30.05
CA LEU A 220 -49.75 84.36 31.16
C LEU A 220 -50.59 84.90 32.33
N GLU A 221 -51.60 85.73 32.05
CA GLU A 221 -52.52 86.30 33.05
C GLU A 221 -53.27 85.18 33.79
N ILE A 222 -53.86 84.22 33.07
CA ILE A 222 -54.59 83.11 33.68
C ILE A 222 -53.68 82.27 34.58
N ILE A 223 -52.50 81.89 34.09
CA ILE A 223 -51.58 81.06 34.87
C ILE A 223 -51.06 81.84 36.09
N GLY A 224 -50.77 83.13 35.94
CA GLY A 224 -50.37 84.02 37.03
C GLY A 224 -51.45 84.13 38.11
N GLU A 225 -52.70 84.39 37.72
CA GLU A 225 -53.85 84.46 38.64
C GLU A 225 -54.09 83.14 39.37
N ILE A 226 -54.05 82.00 38.66
CA ILE A 226 -54.18 80.68 39.29
C ILE A 226 -53.06 80.46 40.31
N LYS A 227 -51.82 80.79 39.94
CA LYS A 227 -50.66 80.66 40.83
C LYS A 227 -50.85 81.50 42.10
N GLU A 228 -51.23 82.78 41.97
CA GLU A 228 -51.48 83.67 43.11
C GLU A 228 -52.58 83.14 44.03
N ILE A 229 -53.69 82.65 43.47
CA ILE A 229 -54.78 82.05 44.24
C ILE A 229 -54.30 80.81 45.01
N ILE A 230 -53.54 79.92 44.36
CA ILE A 230 -52.99 78.72 45.01
C ILE A 230 -51.96 79.08 46.07
N GLU A 231 -51.06 80.02 45.81
CA GLU A 231 -50.06 80.51 46.77
C GLU A 231 -50.73 81.10 48.02
N SER A 232 -51.77 81.91 47.83
CA SER A 232 -52.58 82.46 48.92
C SER A 232 -53.22 81.36 49.77
N LEU A 233 -53.90 80.40 49.12
CA LEU A 233 -54.52 79.27 49.80
C LEU A 233 -53.49 78.40 50.55
N GLN A 234 -52.29 78.21 49.97
CA GLN A 234 -51.19 77.48 50.62
C GLN A 234 -50.60 78.25 51.81
N SER A 235 -50.48 79.58 51.73
CA SER A 235 -50.00 80.41 52.86
C SER A 235 -50.96 80.30 54.05
N ILE A 236 -52.27 80.45 53.79
CA ILE A 236 -53.31 80.30 54.81
C ILE A 236 -53.27 78.89 55.43
N ALA A 237 -53.11 77.86 54.59
CA ALA A 237 -53.00 76.47 55.05
C ALA A 237 -51.67 76.16 55.77
N LYS A 238 -50.63 76.98 55.63
CA LYS A 238 -49.34 76.78 56.30
C LYS A 238 -49.24 77.53 57.63
N GLU A 239 -49.82 78.73 57.69
CA GLU A 239 -49.73 79.63 58.85
C GLU A 239 -50.69 79.25 59.99
N ASN A 240 -51.72 78.46 59.69
CA ASN A 240 -52.79 78.13 60.64
C ASN A 240 -52.82 76.63 60.95
N LYS A 241 -53.10 76.26 62.21
CA LYS A 241 -53.32 74.84 62.60
C LYS A 241 -54.77 74.38 62.41
N GLU A 242 -55.71 75.33 62.41
CA GLU A 242 -57.14 75.12 62.18
C GLU A 242 -57.72 76.34 61.43
N LEU A 243 -58.80 76.16 60.69
CA LEU A 243 -59.47 77.25 59.96
C LEU A 243 -60.47 77.96 60.88
N ASP A 244 -60.10 79.14 61.38
CA ASP A 244 -60.99 80.02 62.14
C ASP A 244 -62.02 80.74 61.23
N GLY A 245 -62.92 81.55 61.81
CA GLY A 245 -63.99 82.20 61.06
C GLY A 245 -63.50 83.16 59.95
N ARG A 246 -62.35 83.82 60.12
CA ARG A 246 -61.78 84.73 59.13
C ARG A 246 -61.09 83.93 58.02
N ASN A 247 -60.25 82.98 58.40
CA ASN A 247 -59.53 82.11 57.46
C ASN A 247 -60.49 81.26 56.62
N LYS A 248 -61.63 80.81 57.19
CA LYS A 248 -62.67 80.11 56.43
C LYS A 248 -63.29 80.99 55.33
N ASN A 249 -63.50 82.28 55.61
CA ASN A 249 -64.04 83.21 54.64
C ASN A 249 -63.03 83.50 53.52
N GLU A 250 -61.76 83.71 53.88
CA GLU A 250 -60.66 83.92 52.91
C GLU A 250 -60.42 82.70 52.02
N VAL A 251 -60.42 81.48 52.59
CA VAL A 251 -60.39 80.23 51.81
C VAL A 251 -61.61 80.13 50.90
N GLY A 252 -62.81 80.48 51.39
CA GLY A 252 -64.03 80.50 50.59
C GLY A 252 -63.93 81.42 49.37
N ILE A 253 -63.36 82.61 49.55
CA ILE A 253 -63.12 83.58 48.46
C ILE A 253 -62.12 83.01 47.45
N GLY A 254 -60.96 82.52 47.90
CA GLY A 254 -59.95 81.93 46.99
C GLY A 254 -60.46 80.71 46.22
N LEU A 255 -61.33 79.88 46.83
CA LEU A 255 -61.99 78.77 46.14
C LEU A 255 -63.03 79.25 45.11
N MET A 256 -63.77 80.33 45.38
CA MET A 256 -64.67 80.95 44.42
C MET A 256 -63.91 81.55 43.23
N ASP A 257 -62.79 82.23 43.50
CA ASP A 257 -61.93 82.81 42.46
C ASP A 257 -61.36 81.70 41.57
N LEU A 258 -60.84 80.62 42.15
CA LEU A 258 -60.36 79.45 41.38
C LEU A 258 -61.50 78.78 40.57
N HIS A 259 -62.71 78.71 41.13
CA HIS A 259 -63.88 78.19 40.41
C HIS A 259 -64.26 79.10 39.23
N SER A 260 -64.19 80.42 39.38
CA SER A 260 -64.39 81.39 38.30
C SER A 260 -63.37 81.18 37.18
N MET A 261 -62.11 80.98 37.55
CA MET A 261 -61.01 80.70 36.62
C MET A 261 -61.17 79.39 35.83
N LYS A 262 -61.96 78.43 36.32
CA LYS A 262 -62.22 77.17 35.63
C LYS A 262 -62.73 77.35 34.19
N HIS A 263 -63.59 78.35 33.93
CA HIS A 263 -64.09 78.59 32.58
C HIS A 263 -62.99 79.10 31.63
N HIS A 264 -62.08 79.91 32.16
CA HIS A 264 -60.90 80.39 31.45
C HIS A 264 -59.92 79.25 31.15
N ILE A 265 -59.69 78.35 32.13
CA ILE A 265 -58.86 77.15 31.97
C ILE A 265 -59.41 76.21 30.89
N ILE A 266 -60.73 76.00 30.82
CA ILE A 266 -61.33 75.11 29.80
C ILE A 266 -61.05 75.64 28.40
N LYS A 267 -61.29 76.94 28.17
CA LYS A 267 -60.98 77.58 26.88
C LYS A 267 -59.50 77.41 26.56
N LEU A 268 -58.63 77.64 27.54
CA LEU A 268 -57.19 77.48 27.40
C LEU A 268 -56.78 76.08 26.94
N SER A 269 -57.33 75.06 27.58
CA SER A 269 -57.09 73.65 27.28
C SER A 269 -57.46 73.33 25.83
N ASP A 270 -58.65 73.78 25.38
CA ASP A 270 -59.12 73.54 24.01
C ASP A 270 -58.18 74.19 22.97
N HIS A 271 -57.67 75.40 23.24
CA HIS A 271 -56.74 76.10 22.34
C HIS A 271 -55.36 75.41 22.29
N ILE A 272 -54.85 74.94 23.43
CA ILE A 272 -53.60 74.17 23.49
C ILE A 272 -53.74 72.86 22.73
N MET A 273 -54.86 72.15 22.91
CA MET A 273 -55.13 70.89 22.20
C MET A 273 -55.23 71.08 20.70
N MET A 274 -55.93 72.13 20.24
CA MET A 274 -55.99 72.44 18.80
C MET A 274 -54.61 72.78 18.22
N THR A 275 -53.76 73.47 18.99
CA THR A 275 -52.38 73.76 18.59
C THR A 275 -51.55 72.49 18.44
N ILE A 276 -51.73 71.52 19.35
CA ILE A 276 -51.08 70.20 19.27
C ILE A 276 -51.56 69.45 18.02
N GLU A 277 -52.86 69.45 17.74
CA GLU A 277 -53.42 68.78 16.57
C GLU A 277 -52.88 69.38 15.25
N MET A 278 -52.91 70.72 15.13
CA MET A 278 -52.43 71.43 13.95
C MET A 278 -50.93 71.24 13.69
N ASN A 279 -50.13 71.05 14.75
CA ASN A 279 -48.68 70.87 14.67
C ASN A 279 -48.24 69.46 15.06
N SER A 280 -49.14 68.48 14.98
CA SER A 280 -48.94 67.11 15.47
C SER A 280 -47.66 66.45 14.93
N ALA A 281 -47.34 66.69 13.65
CA ALA A 281 -46.11 66.23 13.03
C ALA A 281 -44.85 66.74 13.76
N PHE A 282 -44.82 67.99 14.23
CA PHE A 282 -43.68 68.57 14.94
C PHE A 282 -43.43 67.92 16.30
N PHE A 283 -44.51 67.57 17.01
CA PHE A 283 -44.48 66.99 18.37
C PHE A 283 -44.09 65.50 18.40
N ASP A 284 -43.97 64.84 17.24
CA ASP A 284 -43.57 63.43 17.17
C ASP A 284 -42.04 63.29 17.37
N SER A 285 -41.61 63.12 18.64
CA SER A 285 -40.22 63.36 19.09
C SER A 285 -39.25 62.16 18.97
N ASN A 286 -39.68 61.01 18.44
CA ASN A 286 -39.01 59.74 18.70
C ASN A 286 -38.55 59.00 17.43
N THR A 287 -37.38 59.37 16.87
CA THR A 287 -36.87 58.74 15.64
C THR A 287 -35.34 58.72 15.53
N THR A 288 -34.60 58.37 16.60
CA THR A 288 -33.14 58.14 16.49
C THR A 288 -32.70 56.69 16.71
N SER A 289 -33.57 55.81 17.20
CA SER A 289 -33.21 54.44 17.60
C SER A 289 -32.72 53.59 16.43
N SER A 290 -33.26 53.80 15.23
CA SER A 290 -32.82 53.08 14.03
C SER A 290 -31.36 53.39 13.67
N PHE A 291 -30.91 54.65 13.82
CA PHE A 291 -29.51 55.04 13.58
C PHE A 291 -28.56 54.50 14.63
N ASP A 292 -28.99 54.42 15.89
CA ASP A 292 -28.22 53.80 16.97
C ASP A 292 -28.00 52.31 16.68
N THR A 293 -29.03 51.60 16.18
CA THR A 293 -28.90 50.22 15.70
C THR A 293 -27.93 50.10 14.53
N VAL A 294 -28.06 50.95 13.49
CA VAL A 294 -27.13 50.95 12.35
C VAL A 294 -25.70 51.15 12.82
N LYS A 295 -25.47 52.10 13.74
CA LYS A 295 -24.14 52.37 14.30
C LYS A 295 -23.58 51.14 15.04
N LYS A 296 -24.36 50.52 15.93
CA LYS A 296 -23.97 49.33 16.68
C LYS A 296 -23.56 48.19 15.74
N VAL A 297 -24.36 47.93 14.71
CA VAL A 297 -24.07 46.89 13.70
C VAL A 297 -22.79 47.23 12.93
N LEU A 298 -22.62 48.49 12.55
CA LEU A 298 -21.42 48.95 11.84
C LEU A 298 -20.15 48.76 12.69
N ASP A 299 -20.21 49.09 13.98
CA ASP A 299 -19.10 48.93 14.92
C ASP A 299 -18.67 47.46 15.05
N GLU A 300 -19.65 46.55 15.17
CA GLU A 300 -19.39 45.11 15.25
C GLU A 300 -18.77 44.58 13.95
N VAL A 301 -19.36 44.92 12.80
CA VAL A 301 -18.86 44.48 11.48
C VAL A 301 -17.45 45.03 11.23
N MET A 302 -17.19 46.30 11.51
CA MET A 302 -15.86 46.89 11.34
C MET A 302 -14.82 46.25 12.26
N GLY A 303 -15.19 45.92 13.51
CA GLY A 303 -14.31 45.22 14.45
C GLY A 303 -13.84 43.86 13.94
N LYS A 304 -14.65 43.20 13.10
CA LYS A 304 -14.37 41.88 12.51
C LYS A 304 -13.79 41.96 11.09
N LEU A 305 -14.02 43.06 10.37
CA LEU A 305 -13.60 43.23 8.97
C LEU A 305 -12.08 43.12 8.77
N ALA A 306 -11.28 43.56 9.75
CA ALA A 306 -9.82 43.47 9.68
C ALA A 306 -9.32 42.02 9.63
N GLU A 307 -10.04 41.10 10.25
CA GLU A 307 -9.73 39.67 10.19
C GLU A 307 -10.27 39.03 8.91
N VAL A 308 -11.46 39.43 8.44
CA VAL A 308 -11.99 39.02 7.12
C VAL A 308 -11.01 39.37 6.00
N LYS A 309 -10.36 40.54 6.05
CA LYS A 309 -9.33 40.94 5.09
C LYS A 309 -8.12 39.99 5.05
N LYS A 310 -7.83 39.26 6.13
CA LYS A 310 -6.76 38.24 6.14
C LYS A 310 -7.10 37.02 5.27
N LEU A 311 -8.38 36.83 4.93
CA LEU A 311 -8.84 35.72 4.09
C LEU A 311 -8.53 35.93 2.59
N GLU A 312 -8.25 37.16 2.15
CA GLU A 312 -7.90 37.46 0.75
C GLU A 312 -6.71 36.61 0.28
N GLY A 313 -5.67 36.50 1.12
CA GLY A 313 -4.49 35.68 0.84
C GLY A 313 -4.71 34.17 0.90
N LEU A 314 -5.93 33.69 1.14
CA LEU A 314 -6.25 32.26 1.11
C LEU A 314 -6.62 31.75 -0.27
N ILE A 315 -7.01 32.62 -1.21
CA ILE A 315 -7.47 32.21 -2.55
C ILE A 315 -6.40 31.36 -3.26
N GLU A 316 -5.15 31.85 -3.32
CA GLU A 316 -4.02 31.12 -3.93
C GLU A 316 -3.71 29.81 -3.18
N LYS A 317 -3.84 29.83 -1.86
CA LYS A 317 -3.58 28.67 -0.99
C LYS A 317 -4.60 27.56 -1.19
N LEU A 318 -5.87 27.92 -1.39
CA LEU A 318 -6.95 26.98 -1.70
C LEU A 318 -6.74 26.30 -3.05
N ASN A 319 -6.17 26.99 -4.04
CA ASN A 319 -5.84 26.39 -5.34
C ASN A 319 -4.78 25.29 -5.23
N SER A 320 -3.74 25.50 -4.39
CA SER A 320 -2.76 24.45 -4.09
C SER A 320 -3.43 23.22 -3.48
N MET A 321 -4.31 23.44 -2.49
CA MET A 321 -5.01 22.32 -1.84
C MET A 321 -5.96 21.59 -2.80
N LYS A 322 -6.69 22.33 -3.63
CA LYS A 322 -7.57 21.76 -4.67
C LYS A 322 -6.77 20.90 -5.66
N SER A 323 -5.58 21.34 -6.05
CA SER A 323 -4.67 20.57 -6.92
C SER A 323 -4.23 19.26 -6.24
N ASP A 324 -3.85 19.31 -4.97
CA ASP A 324 -3.49 18.11 -4.20
C ASP A 324 -4.68 17.13 -4.07
N MET A 325 -5.89 17.64 -3.81
CA MET A 325 -7.10 16.80 -3.73
C MET A 325 -7.46 16.15 -5.08
N ALA A 326 -7.39 16.90 -6.18
CA ALA A 326 -7.66 16.36 -7.51
C ALA A 326 -6.67 15.24 -7.89
N LEU A 327 -5.41 15.36 -7.43
CA LEU A 327 -4.41 14.32 -7.64
C LEU A 327 -4.69 13.06 -6.81
N LEU A 328 -5.24 13.21 -5.59
CA LEU A 328 -5.69 12.08 -4.78
C LEU A 328 -6.89 11.37 -5.41
N GLU A 329 -7.87 12.11 -5.90
CA GLU A 329 -9.01 11.53 -6.63
C GLU A 329 -8.53 10.76 -7.85
N LYS A 330 -7.60 11.34 -8.62
CA LYS A 330 -6.97 10.65 -9.75
C LYS A 330 -6.26 9.37 -9.31
N LEU A 331 -5.58 9.34 -8.16
CA LEU A 331 -4.96 8.12 -7.64
C LEU A 331 -6.00 7.08 -7.22
N ARG A 332 -7.05 7.50 -6.50
CA ARG A 332 -8.17 6.64 -6.07
C ARG A 332 -8.87 5.99 -7.26
N ASP A 333 -9.14 6.80 -8.28
CA ASP A 333 -9.89 6.39 -9.47
C ASP A 333 -8.97 5.68 -10.49
N SER A 334 -7.65 5.83 -10.35
CA SER A 334 -6.69 5.05 -11.13
C SER A 334 -6.72 3.59 -10.70
N LYS A 335 -6.62 2.68 -11.68
CA LYS A 335 -6.39 1.25 -11.41
C LYS A 335 -4.91 0.95 -11.14
N ALA A 336 -4.07 1.96 -10.88
CA ALA A 336 -2.63 1.78 -10.82
C ALA A 336 -2.20 0.96 -9.59
N VAL A 337 -2.68 1.32 -8.40
CA VAL A 337 -2.35 0.58 -7.16
C VAL A 337 -2.94 -0.83 -7.19
N SER A 338 -4.20 -0.98 -7.60
CA SER A 338 -4.84 -2.29 -7.76
C SER A 338 -4.15 -3.14 -8.84
N GLY A 339 -3.63 -2.51 -9.90
CA GLY A 339 -2.89 -3.17 -10.96
C GLY A 339 -1.54 -3.70 -10.47
N VAL A 340 -0.83 -2.94 -9.62
CA VAL A 340 0.38 -3.40 -8.93
C VAL A 340 0.08 -4.63 -8.06
N ASN A 341 -1.00 -4.61 -7.27
CA ASN A 341 -1.40 -5.75 -6.45
C ASN A 341 -1.75 -6.98 -7.30
N THR A 342 -2.54 -6.78 -8.37
CA THR A 342 -2.92 -7.86 -9.29
C THR A 342 -1.70 -8.49 -9.96
N LEU A 343 -0.75 -7.68 -10.41
CA LEU A 343 0.49 -8.17 -11.02
C LEU A 343 1.34 -8.95 -10.01
N GLU A 344 1.49 -8.48 -8.77
CA GLU A 344 2.20 -9.23 -7.72
C GLU A 344 1.55 -10.59 -7.48
N GLN A 345 0.22 -10.63 -7.38
CA GLN A 345 -0.53 -11.88 -7.16
C GLN A 345 -0.34 -12.87 -8.31
N ASN A 346 -0.40 -12.39 -9.56
CA ASN A 346 -0.17 -13.23 -10.74
C ASN A 346 1.26 -13.78 -10.78
N LEU A 347 2.26 -12.92 -10.53
CA LEU A 347 3.67 -13.32 -10.48
C LEU A 347 3.91 -14.36 -9.38
N LYS A 348 3.29 -14.18 -8.22
CA LYS A 348 3.39 -15.12 -7.09
C LYS A 348 2.72 -16.45 -7.42
N ALA A 349 1.52 -16.43 -7.99
CA ALA A 349 0.81 -17.64 -8.41
C ALA A 349 1.63 -18.42 -9.46
N THR A 350 2.23 -17.71 -10.42
CA THR A 350 3.10 -18.31 -11.44
C THR A 350 4.40 -18.85 -10.83
N THR A 351 4.98 -18.15 -9.85
CA THR A 351 6.17 -18.61 -9.13
C THR A 351 5.95 -19.97 -8.47
N VAL A 352 4.77 -20.21 -7.90
CA VAL A 352 4.41 -21.50 -7.28
C VAL A 352 4.46 -22.65 -8.30
N LEU A 353 4.10 -22.41 -9.57
CA LEU A 353 4.11 -23.43 -10.61
C LEU A 353 5.54 -23.87 -10.99
N ILE A 354 6.53 -23.00 -10.76
CA ILE A 354 7.93 -23.24 -11.13
C ILE A 354 8.83 -23.53 -9.93
N GLU A 355 8.24 -23.56 -8.73
CA GLU A 355 8.93 -24.00 -7.53
C GLU A 355 9.48 -25.42 -7.73
N ARG A 356 10.77 -25.57 -7.41
CA ARG A 356 11.49 -26.86 -7.48
C ARG A 356 11.67 -27.41 -8.90
N ILE A 357 11.58 -26.58 -9.92
CA ILE A 357 12.07 -26.96 -11.26
C ILE A 357 13.61 -27.05 -11.21
N ARG A 358 14.10 -28.27 -10.97
CA ARG A 358 15.52 -28.60 -10.86
C ARG A 358 15.86 -29.72 -11.82
N ILE A 359 17.09 -29.71 -12.30
CA ILE A 359 17.65 -30.84 -13.05
C ILE A 359 17.93 -31.99 -12.07
N SER A 360 17.42 -33.17 -12.41
CA SER A 360 17.79 -34.39 -11.72
C SER A 360 19.23 -34.77 -12.07
N LYS A 361 20.08 -34.90 -11.05
CA LYS A 361 21.51 -35.21 -11.20
C LYS A 361 21.70 -36.53 -11.96
N ASP A 362 21.00 -37.58 -11.56
CA ASP A 362 21.13 -38.92 -12.15
C ASP A 362 20.70 -38.92 -13.62
N LYS A 363 19.62 -38.20 -13.95
CA LYS A 363 19.14 -38.06 -15.34
C LYS A 363 20.10 -37.24 -16.20
N TYR A 364 20.71 -36.19 -15.66
CA TYR A 364 21.69 -35.39 -16.38
C TYR A 364 22.99 -36.16 -16.63
N GLU A 365 23.50 -36.89 -15.63
CA GLU A 365 24.72 -37.68 -15.74
C GLU A 365 24.65 -38.76 -16.82
N LYS A 366 23.44 -39.24 -17.12
CA LYS A 366 23.14 -40.18 -18.19
C LYS A 366 23.43 -39.61 -19.58
N TYR A 367 23.06 -38.35 -19.83
CA TYR A 367 23.11 -37.73 -21.15
C TYR A 367 24.31 -36.78 -21.35
N GLN A 368 24.97 -36.34 -20.29
CA GLN A 368 26.09 -35.38 -20.37
C GLN A 368 27.29 -35.85 -21.20
N LYS A 369 27.41 -37.15 -21.47
CA LYS A 369 28.52 -37.76 -22.24
C LYS A 369 28.23 -37.79 -23.75
N ILE A 370 27.06 -37.30 -24.17
CA ILE A 370 26.66 -37.25 -25.57
C ILE A 370 27.04 -35.87 -26.12
N ASP A 371 28.16 -35.82 -26.86
CA ASP A 371 28.72 -34.56 -27.37
C ASP A 371 27.76 -33.80 -28.29
N SER A 372 27.01 -34.53 -29.12
CA SER A 372 26.09 -33.99 -30.13
C SER A 372 24.96 -33.13 -29.54
N ILE A 373 24.48 -33.46 -28.32
CA ILE A 373 23.42 -32.73 -27.61
C ILE A 373 23.94 -31.83 -26.48
N SER A 374 25.27 -31.74 -26.31
CA SER A 374 25.89 -30.97 -25.22
C SER A 374 25.43 -29.51 -25.20
N SER A 375 25.22 -28.91 -26.37
CA SER A 375 24.74 -27.53 -26.50
C SER A 375 23.33 -27.31 -25.92
N VAL A 376 22.36 -28.17 -26.24
CA VAL A 376 20.99 -28.08 -25.68
C VAL A 376 20.96 -28.44 -24.20
N LEU A 377 21.78 -29.41 -23.76
CA LEU A 377 21.91 -29.74 -22.34
C LEU A 377 22.41 -28.54 -21.52
N GLN A 378 23.37 -27.77 -22.03
CA GLN A 378 23.82 -26.53 -21.39
C GLN A 378 22.72 -25.48 -21.31
N GLN A 379 21.91 -25.31 -22.37
CA GLN A 379 20.77 -24.40 -22.34
C GLN A 379 19.74 -24.79 -21.27
N ILE A 380 19.44 -26.10 -21.14
CA ILE A 380 18.53 -26.63 -20.11
C ILE A 380 19.09 -26.39 -18.69
N VAL A 381 20.41 -26.53 -18.50
CA VAL A 381 21.10 -26.20 -17.24
C VAL A 381 20.98 -24.73 -16.90
N ILE A 382 21.18 -23.84 -17.88
CA ILE A 382 21.03 -22.40 -17.70
C ILE A 382 19.58 -22.08 -17.33
N PHE A 383 18.61 -22.64 -18.07
CA PHE A 383 17.18 -22.47 -17.81
C PHE A 383 16.81 -22.88 -16.37
N SER A 384 17.22 -24.06 -15.92
CA SER A 384 16.95 -24.53 -14.55
C SER A 384 17.60 -23.63 -13.48
N LYS A 385 18.82 -23.12 -13.71
CA LYS A 385 19.45 -22.15 -12.82
C LYS A 385 18.67 -20.84 -12.76
N SER A 386 18.16 -20.36 -13.90
CA SER A 386 17.31 -19.17 -13.98
C SER A 386 16.01 -19.34 -13.20
N MET A 387 15.38 -20.52 -13.22
CA MET A 387 14.18 -20.81 -12.42
C MET A 387 14.43 -20.61 -10.92
N LYS A 388 15.58 -21.08 -10.40
CA LYS A 388 15.96 -20.88 -9.01
C LYS A 388 16.18 -19.40 -8.67
N ILE A 389 16.79 -18.64 -9.58
CA ILE A 389 16.99 -17.19 -9.39
C ILE A 389 15.65 -16.47 -9.37
N LEU A 390 14.77 -16.82 -10.30
CA LEU A 390 13.44 -16.24 -10.45
C LEU A 390 12.57 -16.54 -9.23
N GLU A 391 12.59 -17.77 -8.70
CA GLU A 391 11.94 -18.16 -7.44
C GLU A 391 12.39 -17.24 -6.28
N LEU A 392 13.71 -17.16 -6.05
CA LEU A 392 14.29 -16.33 -4.98
C LEU A 392 13.94 -14.84 -5.12
N ARG A 393 14.04 -14.31 -6.34
CA ARG A 393 13.79 -12.89 -6.63
C ARG A 393 12.31 -12.55 -6.51
N SER A 394 11.41 -13.47 -6.85
CA SER A 394 9.96 -13.28 -6.72
C SER A 394 9.53 -13.21 -5.26
N PHE A 395 10.05 -14.10 -4.40
CA PHE A 395 9.79 -14.02 -2.96
C PHE A 395 10.29 -12.70 -2.37
N LYS A 396 11.52 -12.31 -2.70
CA LYS A 396 12.09 -11.04 -2.25
C LYS A 396 11.28 -9.83 -2.73
N MET A 397 10.86 -9.81 -4.00
CA MET A 397 10.04 -8.76 -4.58
C MET A 397 8.72 -8.60 -3.82
N SER A 398 8.02 -9.72 -3.53
CA SER A 398 6.79 -9.72 -2.74
C SER A 398 7.04 -9.12 -1.34
N ASP A 399 8.10 -9.54 -0.66
CA ASP A 399 8.44 -9.02 0.67
C ASP A 399 8.79 -7.53 0.65
N ASP A 400 9.53 -7.07 -0.37
CA ASP A 400 9.86 -5.66 -0.56
C ASP A 400 8.62 -4.82 -0.90
N LEU A 401 7.63 -5.37 -1.60
CA LEU A 401 6.39 -4.69 -2.01
C LEU A 401 5.33 -4.61 -0.90
N LYS A 402 5.31 -5.57 0.04
CA LYS A 402 4.33 -5.62 1.14
C LYS A 402 4.10 -4.28 1.86
N PRO A 403 5.13 -3.50 2.26
CA PRO A 403 4.93 -2.21 2.91
C PRO A 403 4.18 -1.20 2.03
N PHE A 404 4.40 -1.23 0.71
CA PHE A 404 3.70 -0.37 -0.24
C PHE A 404 2.23 -0.75 -0.36
N LEU A 405 1.91 -2.04 -0.50
CA LEU A 405 0.51 -2.49 -0.59
C LEU A 405 -0.24 -2.20 0.71
N LYS A 406 0.37 -2.53 1.85
CA LYS A 406 -0.20 -2.27 3.17
C LYS A 406 -0.51 -0.78 3.39
N HIS A 407 0.35 0.13 2.92
CA HIS A 407 0.11 1.57 3.00
C HIS A 407 -1.24 1.97 2.39
N PHE A 408 -1.57 1.44 1.21
CA PHE A 408 -2.83 1.76 0.50
C PHE A 408 -4.03 0.91 0.95
N GLU A 409 -3.79 -0.20 1.65
CA GLU A 409 -4.85 -0.95 2.34
C GLU A 409 -5.28 -0.24 3.64
N ASP A 410 -4.32 0.21 4.43
CA ASP A 410 -4.54 0.90 5.71
C ASP A 410 -5.08 2.32 5.49
N PHE A 411 -4.58 3.01 4.46
CA PHE A 411 -4.96 4.38 4.15
C PHE A 411 -5.90 4.46 2.93
N LYS A 412 -7.21 4.38 3.18
CA LYS A 412 -8.22 4.53 2.12
C LYS A 412 -8.56 5.99 1.88
N ILE A 413 -8.34 6.43 0.65
CA ILE A 413 -8.81 7.74 0.17
C ILE A 413 -10.34 7.73 0.21
N PRO A 414 -11.00 8.74 0.83
CA PRO A 414 -12.46 8.78 0.93
C PRO A 414 -13.15 8.72 -0.44
N ASP A 415 -14.30 8.06 -0.51
CA ASP A 415 -15.09 7.87 -1.75
C ASP A 415 -16.03 9.05 -2.08
N ARG A 416 -15.70 10.23 -1.56
CA ARG A 416 -16.44 11.49 -1.79
C ARG A 416 -15.62 12.44 -2.65
N ASP A 417 -16.26 13.48 -3.18
CA ASP A 417 -15.57 14.59 -3.85
C ASP A 417 -14.74 15.37 -2.83
N LEU A 418 -13.42 15.38 -3.03
CA LEU A 418 -12.42 16.02 -2.18
C LEU A 418 -12.16 17.46 -2.61
N THR A 419 -12.47 17.83 -3.86
CA THR A 419 -12.19 19.16 -4.42
C THR A 419 -13.31 20.16 -4.16
N THR A 420 -14.55 19.70 -4.02
CA THR A 420 -15.74 20.55 -3.82
C THR A 420 -15.60 21.49 -2.62
N PRO A 421 -15.15 21.06 -1.42
CA PRO A 421 -15.01 21.96 -0.28
C PRO A 421 -14.09 23.16 -0.58
N PHE A 422 -12.89 22.89 -1.09
CA PHE A 422 -11.90 23.94 -1.41
C PHE A 422 -12.33 24.80 -2.60
N GLY A 423 -12.97 24.20 -3.60
CA GLY A 423 -13.51 24.91 -4.77
C GLY A 423 -14.68 25.83 -4.42
N GLY A 424 -15.55 25.41 -3.50
CA GLY A 424 -16.64 26.22 -2.96
C GLY A 424 -16.12 27.42 -2.18
N LEU A 425 -15.21 27.20 -1.23
CA LEU A 425 -14.57 28.26 -0.46
C LEU A 425 -13.85 29.27 -1.34
N HIS A 426 -13.12 28.81 -2.37
CA HIS A 426 -12.47 29.68 -3.34
C HIS A 426 -13.48 30.61 -4.02
N LYS A 427 -14.60 30.08 -4.51
CA LYS A 427 -15.64 30.88 -5.17
C LYS A 427 -16.24 31.94 -4.25
N CYS A 428 -16.51 31.60 -2.97
CA CYS A 428 -17.04 32.57 -2.02
C CYS A 428 -16.05 33.70 -1.74
N LEU A 429 -14.76 33.39 -1.60
CA LEU A 429 -13.71 34.41 -1.38
C LEU A 429 -13.50 35.27 -2.62
N GLU A 430 -13.48 34.68 -3.82
CA GLU A 430 -13.29 35.41 -5.07
C GLU A 430 -14.45 36.36 -5.39
N ALA A 431 -15.67 36.01 -4.99
CA ALA A 431 -16.84 36.87 -5.15
C ALA A 431 -16.89 38.02 -4.13
N PHE A 432 -16.10 37.99 -3.07
CA PHE A 432 -16.12 38.99 -2.00
C PHE A 432 -15.14 40.14 -2.29
N ASP A 433 -15.62 41.38 -2.15
CA ASP A 433 -14.78 42.57 -2.27
C ASP A 433 -14.03 42.85 -0.95
N PHE A 434 -12.77 42.43 -0.86
CA PHE A 434 -11.91 42.70 0.30
C PHE A 434 -11.55 44.18 0.48
N LYS A 435 -11.86 45.05 -0.49
CA LYS A 435 -11.67 46.51 -0.37
C LYS A 435 -12.81 47.21 0.37
N VAL A 436 -13.83 46.47 0.83
CA VAL A 436 -14.89 47.03 1.68
C VAL A 436 -14.27 47.79 2.86
N ASP A 437 -14.76 49.02 3.03
CA ASP A 437 -14.42 49.94 4.11
C ASP A 437 -15.66 50.76 4.44
N PHE A 438 -15.89 50.97 5.74
CA PHE A 438 -16.99 51.75 6.29
C PHE A 438 -16.50 53.01 7.02
N SER A 439 -15.19 53.30 7.02
CA SER A 439 -14.59 54.40 7.79
C SER A 439 -15.23 55.77 7.49
N THR A 440 -15.49 56.03 6.21
CA THR A 440 -16.07 57.30 5.73
C THR A 440 -17.54 57.40 6.12
N GLU A 441 -18.32 56.35 5.85
CA GLU A 441 -19.74 56.29 6.19
C GLU A 441 -19.96 56.32 7.71
N LYS A 442 -19.11 55.65 8.49
CA LYS A 442 -19.14 55.70 9.96
C LYS A 442 -18.98 57.12 10.47
N SER A 443 -17.92 57.79 10.02
CA SER A 443 -17.62 59.15 10.47
C SER A 443 -18.77 60.12 10.14
N SER A 444 -19.39 59.94 8.97
CA SER A 444 -20.53 60.75 8.56
C SER A 444 -21.82 60.41 9.33
N LEU A 445 -22.09 59.12 9.56
CA LEU A 445 -23.22 58.67 10.38
C LEU A 445 -23.10 59.19 11.82
N GLU A 446 -21.90 59.14 12.41
CA GLU A 446 -21.66 59.67 13.76
C GLU A 446 -21.86 61.19 13.84
N ALA A 447 -21.44 61.92 12.81
CA ALA A 447 -21.69 63.36 12.71
C ALA A 447 -23.20 63.65 12.66
N THR A 448 -23.94 62.84 11.90
CA THR A 448 -25.41 62.94 11.77
C THR A 448 -26.11 62.59 13.08
N ILE A 449 -25.74 61.47 13.72
CA ILE A 449 -26.26 61.07 15.04
C ILE A 449 -26.02 62.19 16.05
N LYS A 450 -24.81 62.80 16.07
CA LYS A 450 -24.49 63.93 16.95
C LYS A 450 -25.37 65.16 16.69
N GLN A 451 -25.75 65.43 15.43
CA GLN A 451 -26.72 66.49 15.12
C GLN A 451 -28.12 66.13 15.64
N LEU A 452 -28.59 64.91 15.39
CA LEU A 452 -29.90 64.43 15.87
C LEU A 452 -29.98 64.39 17.40
N SER A 453 -28.90 64.03 18.10
CA SER A 453 -28.88 64.04 19.57
C SER A 453 -29.06 65.45 20.14
N LYS A 454 -28.59 66.50 19.45
CA LYS A 454 -28.84 67.90 19.87
C LYS A 454 -30.31 68.28 19.73
N ILE A 455 -30.96 67.80 18.68
CA ILE A 455 -32.40 67.98 18.44
C ILE A 455 -33.17 67.25 19.54
N LYS A 456 -32.87 65.96 19.77
CA LYS A 456 -33.49 65.13 20.81
C LYS A 456 -33.37 65.76 22.21
N ALA A 457 -32.19 66.24 22.59
CA ALA A 457 -32.00 66.89 23.89
C ALA A 457 -32.82 68.19 24.06
N LYS A 458 -33.12 68.90 22.96
CA LYS A 458 -34.03 70.05 22.97
C LYS A 458 -35.49 69.63 22.98
N ASP A 459 -35.85 68.62 22.19
CA ASP A 459 -37.18 68.01 22.16
C ASP A 459 -37.60 67.52 23.54
N GLU A 460 -36.71 66.82 24.26
CA GLU A 460 -36.97 66.32 25.62
C GLU A 460 -37.29 67.45 26.60
N LYS A 461 -36.50 68.53 26.59
CA LYS A 461 -36.73 69.70 27.45
C LYS A 461 -38.00 70.46 27.09
N PHE A 462 -38.23 70.64 25.79
CA PHE A 462 -39.43 71.29 25.27
C PHE A 462 -40.68 70.50 25.67
N LYS A 463 -40.66 69.18 25.47
CA LYS A 463 -41.75 68.27 25.85
C LYS A 463 -42.00 68.26 27.35
N GLU A 464 -40.94 68.21 28.17
CA GLU A 464 -41.10 68.25 29.63
C GLU A 464 -41.81 69.53 30.10
N SER A 465 -41.42 70.69 29.57
CA SER A 465 -42.08 71.97 29.87
C SER A 465 -43.52 72.01 29.31
N TRP A 466 -43.71 71.54 28.08
CA TRP A 466 -45.01 71.48 27.42
C TRP A 466 -46.02 70.58 28.14
N ASP A 467 -45.59 69.38 28.58
CA ASP A 467 -46.43 68.45 29.34
C ASP A 467 -46.87 69.06 30.68
N LYS A 468 -46.01 69.88 31.32
CA LYS A 468 -46.38 70.65 32.51
C LYS A 468 -47.46 71.68 32.17
N LEU A 469 -47.32 72.45 31.09
CA LEU A 469 -48.34 73.39 30.64
C LEU A 469 -49.68 72.69 30.38
N VAL A 470 -49.69 71.57 29.65
CA VAL A 470 -50.91 70.77 29.39
C VAL A 470 -51.53 70.28 30.70
N LYS A 471 -50.73 69.76 31.64
CA LYS A 471 -51.19 69.30 32.96
C LYS A 471 -51.87 70.39 33.79
N TYR A 472 -51.34 71.62 33.80
CA TYR A 472 -51.92 72.74 34.57
C TYR A 472 -52.98 73.51 33.81
N THR A 473 -53.20 73.19 32.54
CA THR A 473 -54.35 73.70 31.77
C THR A 473 -55.47 72.67 31.67
N ASP A 474 -55.30 71.45 32.19
CA ASP A 474 -56.38 70.48 32.33
C ASP A 474 -57.38 70.91 33.41
N LYS A 475 -58.64 71.07 33.03
CA LYS A 475 -59.76 71.40 33.92
C LYS A 475 -59.88 70.47 35.14
N LYS A 476 -59.46 69.20 35.01
CA LYS A 476 -59.52 68.20 36.10
C LYS A 476 -58.47 68.44 37.17
N LYS A 477 -57.38 69.17 36.85
CA LYS A 477 -56.26 69.41 37.77
C LYS A 477 -56.70 70.09 39.07
N TYR A 478 -57.70 70.96 38.97
CA TYR A 478 -58.18 71.79 40.09
C TYR A 478 -59.49 71.29 40.70
N ASP A 479 -60.12 70.25 40.15
CA ASP A 479 -61.44 69.78 40.60
C ASP A 479 -61.44 69.39 42.09
N GLY A 480 -60.36 68.79 42.59
CA GLY A 480 -60.24 68.43 44.01
C GLY A 480 -60.31 69.64 44.94
N VAL A 481 -59.61 70.73 44.59
CA VAL A 481 -59.61 71.98 45.35
C VAL A 481 -60.94 72.71 45.18
N ILE A 482 -61.44 72.83 43.95
CA ILE A 482 -62.70 73.50 43.63
C ILE A 482 -63.91 72.82 44.30
N ASN A 483 -63.92 71.49 44.40
CA ASN A 483 -65.01 70.75 45.04
C ASN A 483 -65.14 71.04 46.54
N LEU A 484 -64.09 71.57 47.20
CA LEU A 484 -64.17 72.01 48.59
C LEU A 484 -65.17 73.16 48.76
N LEU A 485 -65.43 73.97 47.72
CA LEU A 485 -66.45 75.01 47.75
C LEU A 485 -67.87 74.46 48.00
N ARG A 486 -68.10 73.20 47.64
CA ARG A 486 -69.39 72.50 47.82
C ARG A 486 -69.47 71.74 49.14
N ASP A 487 -68.37 71.62 49.88
CA ASP A 487 -68.33 70.98 51.19
C ASP A 487 -68.79 71.98 52.26
N LYS A 488 -69.90 71.67 52.95
CA LYS A 488 -70.42 72.51 54.04
C LYS A 488 -69.46 72.59 55.25
N THR A 489 -68.42 71.75 55.28
CA THR A 489 -67.48 71.56 56.39
C THR A 489 -66.04 71.43 55.90
N VAL A 490 -65.53 72.41 55.14
CA VAL A 490 -64.11 72.46 54.77
C VAL A 490 -63.24 72.44 56.03
N SER A 491 -62.47 71.36 56.22
CA SER A 491 -61.48 71.23 57.28
C SER A 491 -60.10 71.64 56.78
N HIS A 492 -59.25 72.06 57.71
CA HIS A 492 -57.84 72.38 57.42
C HIS A 492 -57.13 71.21 56.73
N GLU A 493 -57.33 69.98 57.23
CA GLU A 493 -56.74 68.75 56.69
C GLU A 493 -57.13 68.50 55.22
N LYS A 494 -58.41 68.67 54.87
CA LYS A 494 -58.89 68.50 53.49
C LYS A 494 -58.30 69.54 52.54
N LEU A 495 -58.16 70.79 53.00
CA LEU A 495 -57.55 71.86 52.22
C LEU A 495 -56.07 71.57 51.93
N VAL A 496 -55.30 71.21 52.97
CA VAL A 496 -53.88 70.84 52.85
C VAL A 496 -53.71 69.64 51.91
N GLU A 497 -54.54 68.60 52.05
CA GLU A 497 -54.48 67.41 51.20
C GLU A 497 -54.68 67.75 49.72
N GLN A 498 -55.68 68.55 49.37
CA GLN A 498 -55.94 68.90 47.97
C GLN A 498 -54.90 69.88 47.41
N LEU A 499 -54.43 70.85 48.20
CA LEU A 499 -53.38 71.79 47.78
C LEU A 499 -52.02 71.11 47.59
N SER A 500 -51.72 70.06 48.36
CA SER A 500 -50.47 69.29 48.20
C SER A 500 -50.33 68.62 46.83
N LYS A 501 -51.45 68.42 46.11
CA LYS A 501 -51.49 67.84 44.77
C LYS A 501 -51.12 68.86 43.68
N ILE A 502 -50.94 70.13 44.02
CA ILE A 502 -50.61 71.23 43.11
C ILE A 502 -49.20 71.74 43.45
N ASN A 503 -48.28 71.63 42.49
CA ASN A 503 -46.91 72.09 42.66
C ASN A 503 -46.80 73.54 42.16
N VAL A 504 -46.72 74.48 43.10
CA VAL A 504 -46.58 75.91 42.79
C VAL A 504 -45.27 76.22 42.05
N THR A 505 -44.19 75.51 42.35
CA THR A 505 -42.92 75.69 41.63
C THR A 505 -43.04 75.32 40.15
N GLU A 506 -43.86 74.32 39.80
CA GLU A 506 -44.16 74.01 38.39
C GLU A 506 -44.98 75.15 37.73
N LEU A 507 -45.94 75.74 38.43
CA LEU A 507 -46.72 76.89 37.94
C LEU A 507 -45.84 78.14 37.74
N GLN A 508 -44.95 78.44 38.68
CA GLN A 508 -43.95 79.51 38.57
C GLN A 508 -43.05 79.32 37.35
N GLN A 509 -42.61 78.09 37.10
CA GLN A 509 -41.79 77.79 35.92
C GLN A 509 -42.59 77.97 34.62
N ILE A 510 -43.86 77.53 34.57
CA ILE A 510 -44.73 77.73 33.40
C ILE A 510 -44.96 79.22 33.13
N GLU A 511 -45.22 80.00 34.17
CA GLU A 511 -45.36 81.46 34.08
C GLU A 511 -44.08 82.10 33.52
N LEU A 512 -42.90 81.70 33.99
CA LEU A 512 -41.61 82.14 33.44
C LEU A 512 -41.43 81.74 31.98
N ASP A 513 -41.83 80.51 31.60
CA ASP A 513 -41.72 79.99 30.23
C ASP A 513 -42.71 80.70 29.28
N LEU A 514 -43.87 81.13 29.77
CA LEU A 514 -44.85 81.95 29.03
C LEU A 514 -44.46 83.43 28.99
N ASN A 515 -43.66 83.90 29.94
CA ASN A 515 -43.23 85.29 29.98
C ASN A 515 -42.34 85.60 28.76
N VAL A 516 -42.60 86.75 28.17
CA VAL A 516 -42.00 87.14 26.92
C VAL A 516 -40.57 87.61 27.17
N THR A 517 -39.59 86.93 26.57
CA THR A 517 -38.19 87.35 26.60
C THR A 517 -37.81 88.02 25.29
N ILE A 518 -37.12 89.17 25.36
CA ILE A 518 -36.53 89.82 24.19
C ILE A 518 -35.31 88.99 23.76
N ASN A 519 -35.26 88.54 22.50
CA ASN A 519 -34.05 87.89 21.96
C ASN A 519 -33.63 88.44 20.58
N ALA A 520 -32.31 88.40 20.37
CA ALA A 520 -31.52 89.36 19.60
C ALA A 520 -31.39 89.10 18.08
N ARG A 521 -32.10 88.11 17.49
CA ARG A 521 -31.99 87.84 16.04
C ARG A 521 -32.97 88.63 15.17
N ILE A 522 -34.15 88.99 15.69
CA ILE A 522 -35.23 89.64 14.91
C ILE A 522 -35.91 90.79 15.69
N GLY A 523 -35.58 90.99 16.97
CA GLY A 523 -36.18 92.06 17.79
C GLY A 523 -37.64 91.82 18.20
N GLU A 524 -38.25 90.71 17.78
CA GLU A 524 -39.60 90.33 18.17
C GLU A 524 -39.61 89.59 19.52
N PRO A 525 -40.44 90.01 20.48
CA PRO A 525 -40.61 89.34 21.76
C PRO A 525 -41.23 87.94 21.59
N MET A 526 -40.63 86.89 22.19
CA MET A 526 -41.09 85.48 22.08
C MET A 526 -41.15 84.79 23.45
N THR A 527 -42.00 83.77 23.59
CA THR A 527 -42.02 82.89 24.77
C THR A 527 -40.92 81.82 24.70
N TYR A 528 -40.66 81.12 25.81
CA TYR A 528 -39.74 79.98 25.83
C TYR A 528 -40.13 78.91 24.81
N TYR A 529 -41.43 78.60 24.70
CA TYR A 529 -41.93 77.57 23.80
C TYR A 529 -41.67 77.91 22.34
N GLU A 530 -41.99 79.14 21.92
CA GLU A 530 -41.75 79.60 20.55
C GLU A 530 -40.27 79.63 20.20
N LYS A 531 -39.45 80.14 21.13
CA LYS A 531 -38.01 80.17 20.97
C LYS A 531 -37.46 78.76 20.80
N THR A 532 -37.82 77.84 21.69
CA THR A 532 -37.27 76.49 21.71
C THR A 532 -37.70 75.70 20.48
N ALA A 533 -38.96 75.82 20.06
CA ALA A 533 -39.44 75.15 18.87
C ALA A 533 -38.88 75.76 17.56
N ARG A 534 -38.64 77.08 17.49
CA ARG A 534 -37.83 77.68 16.40
C ARG A 534 -36.39 77.18 16.41
N GLU A 535 -35.76 77.07 17.57
CA GLU A 535 -34.40 76.54 17.69
C GLU A 535 -34.32 75.06 17.26
N ILE A 536 -35.34 74.25 17.57
CA ILE A 536 -35.47 72.87 17.09
C ILE A 536 -35.63 72.87 15.56
N GLN A 537 -36.49 73.72 15.01
CA GLN A 537 -36.69 73.83 13.56
C GLN A 537 -35.42 74.30 12.83
N ASP A 538 -34.71 75.30 13.36
CA ASP A 538 -33.42 75.78 12.85
C ASP A 538 -32.36 74.67 12.81
N LEU A 539 -32.42 73.71 13.74
CA LEU A 539 -31.54 72.54 13.75
C LEU A 539 -32.01 71.48 12.74
N LEU A 540 -33.31 71.21 12.67
CA LEU A 540 -33.91 70.26 11.71
C LEU A 540 -33.65 70.68 10.25
N VAL A 541 -33.73 71.98 9.92
CA VAL A 541 -33.46 72.50 8.57
C VAL A 541 -31.99 72.38 8.17
N LYS A 542 -31.07 72.29 9.14
CA LYS A 542 -29.63 72.10 8.89
C LYS A 542 -29.24 70.64 8.66
N VAL A 543 -30.16 69.70 8.87
CA VAL A 543 -29.91 68.27 8.60
C VAL A 543 -29.94 68.05 7.08
N GLU A 544 -28.88 67.45 6.55
CA GLU A 544 -28.77 67.11 5.12
C GLU A 544 -29.48 65.77 4.83
N TYR A 545 -30.82 65.75 4.76
CA TYR A 545 -31.61 64.52 4.61
C TYR A 545 -31.25 63.67 3.39
N ASP A 546 -30.96 64.30 2.24
CA ASP A 546 -30.56 63.57 1.03
C ASP A 546 -29.20 62.89 1.18
N LYS A 547 -28.27 63.53 1.91
CA LYS A 547 -26.99 62.94 2.25
C LYS A 547 -27.19 61.76 3.19
N MET A 548 -28.02 61.91 4.21
CA MET A 548 -28.37 60.86 5.16
C MET A 548 -28.96 59.62 4.48
N ARG A 549 -29.88 59.79 3.50
CA ARG A 549 -30.42 58.69 2.69
C ARG A 549 -29.35 57.99 1.86
N LYS A 550 -28.46 58.76 1.21
CA LYS A 550 -27.37 58.20 0.41
C LYS A 550 -26.38 57.40 1.26
N GLU A 551 -26.05 57.92 2.45
CA GLU A 551 -25.11 57.28 3.37
C GLU A 551 -25.69 56.00 3.98
N THR A 552 -26.91 56.04 4.49
CA THR A 552 -27.58 54.85 5.03
C THR A 552 -27.75 53.78 3.97
N LYS A 553 -28.13 54.16 2.74
CA LYS A 553 -28.16 53.23 1.61
C LYS A 553 -26.78 52.64 1.30
N ALA A 554 -25.73 53.47 1.25
CA ALA A 554 -24.37 52.98 1.00
C ALA A 554 -23.89 52.00 2.10
N ILE A 555 -24.24 52.26 3.36
CA ILE A 555 -23.98 51.35 4.48
C ILE A 555 -24.72 50.03 4.25
N THR A 556 -26.03 50.06 3.99
CA THR A 556 -26.84 48.85 3.78
C THR A 556 -26.35 48.04 2.57
N ASP A 557 -26.02 48.69 1.45
CA ASP A 557 -25.50 48.02 0.25
C ASP A 557 -24.16 47.31 0.54
N LYS A 558 -23.24 47.97 1.26
CA LYS A 558 -21.96 47.35 1.68
C LYS A 558 -22.17 46.21 2.69
N LEU A 559 -23.10 46.36 3.64
CA LEU A 559 -23.44 45.29 4.59
C LEU A 559 -24.08 44.08 3.90
N ASN A 560 -24.88 44.31 2.85
CA ASN A 560 -25.44 43.24 2.03
C ASN A 560 -24.35 42.43 1.32
N ASN A 561 -23.27 43.05 0.87
CA ASN A 561 -22.12 42.32 0.31
C ASN A 561 -21.47 41.41 1.36
N VAL A 562 -21.30 41.89 2.60
CA VAL A 562 -20.80 41.07 3.72
C VAL A 562 -21.77 39.92 4.02
N LYS A 563 -23.08 40.20 4.03
CA LYS A 563 -24.11 39.17 4.22
C LYS A 563 -24.06 38.08 3.15
N GLN A 564 -23.97 38.46 1.87
CA GLN A 564 -23.87 37.51 0.75
C GLN A 564 -22.63 36.60 0.88
N PHE A 565 -21.51 37.13 1.35
CA PHE A 565 -20.32 36.32 1.62
C PHE A 565 -20.55 35.28 2.73
N LEU A 566 -21.19 35.68 3.83
CA LEU A 566 -21.54 34.79 4.94
C LEU A 566 -22.58 33.73 4.53
N ASP A 567 -23.54 34.11 3.69
CA ASP A 567 -24.52 33.19 3.10
C ASP A 567 -23.84 32.16 2.21
N CYS A 568 -22.97 32.61 1.29
CA CYS A 568 -22.18 31.71 0.43
C CYS A 568 -21.43 30.66 1.24
N HIS A 569 -20.73 31.07 2.31
CA HIS A 569 -20.06 30.13 3.20
C HIS A 569 -21.04 29.15 3.86
N SER A 570 -22.14 29.66 4.42
CA SER A 570 -23.11 28.85 5.16
C SER A 570 -23.76 27.79 4.26
N ASP A 571 -24.05 28.16 3.01
CA ASP A 571 -24.66 27.28 2.00
C ASP A 571 -23.74 26.15 1.55
N LEU A 572 -22.41 26.32 1.66
CA LEU A 572 -21.47 25.24 1.37
C LEU A 572 -21.62 24.07 2.35
N ASN A 573 -22.19 24.30 3.54
CA ASN A 573 -22.40 23.30 4.59
C ASN A 573 -21.12 22.47 4.89
N ILE A 574 -19.97 23.14 4.89
CA ILE A 574 -18.67 22.52 5.07
C ILE A 574 -18.34 22.51 6.57
N SER A 575 -18.07 21.31 7.10
CA SER A 575 -17.49 21.18 8.45
C SER A 575 -16.01 21.57 8.43
N ILE A 576 -15.61 22.42 9.38
CA ILE A 576 -14.22 22.86 9.55
C ILE A 576 -13.35 21.66 9.90
N ASP A 577 -13.76 20.85 10.87
CA ASP A 577 -13.02 19.67 11.31
C ASP A 577 -12.86 18.67 10.16
N GLU A 578 -13.91 18.46 9.37
CA GLU A 578 -13.82 17.60 8.19
C GLU A 578 -12.86 18.16 7.14
N THR A 579 -12.88 19.46 6.89
CA THR A 579 -11.98 20.10 5.92
C THR A 579 -10.54 20.06 6.39
N VAL A 580 -10.30 20.29 7.69
CA VAL A 580 -8.97 20.17 8.29
C VAL A 580 -8.46 18.73 8.21
N ALA A 581 -9.31 17.74 8.51
CA ALA A 581 -8.94 16.33 8.33
C ALA A 581 -8.63 16.00 6.87
N LEU A 582 -9.40 16.54 5.90
CA LEU A 582 -9.13 16.37 4.48
C LEU A 582 -7.73 16.89 4.10
N MET A 583 -7.28 18.03 4.65
CA MET A 583 -5.99 18.62 4.34
C MET A 583 -4.77 17.78 4.75
N GLU A 584 -4.93 16.83 5.68
CA GLU A 584 -3.86 15.90 6.09
C GLU A 584 -3.74 14.69 5.16
N ILE A 585 -4.82 14.31 4.47
CA ILE A 585 -4.86 13.13 3.58
C ILE A 585 -3.74 13.13 2.53
N PRO A 586 -3.43 14.23 1.81
CA PRO A 586 -2.34 14.23 0.85
C PRO A 586 -0.99 13.90 1.47
N LYS A 587 -0.72 14.43 2.67
CA LYS A 587 0.56 14.23 3.36
C LYS A 587 0.76 12.76 3.72
N GLU A 588 -0.28 12.11 4.21
CA GLU A 588 -0.26 10.69 4.57
C GLU A 588 -0.23 9.80 3.32
N THR A 589 -1.06 10.09 2.30
CA THR A 589 -1.13 9.29 1.07
C THR A 589 0.22 9.19 0.36
N TRP A 590 0.95 10.30 0.24
CA TRP A 590 2.22 10.35 -0.49
C TRP A 590 3.43 9.91 0.35
N ASN A 591 3.23 9.48 1.59
CA ASN A 591 4.28 9.04 2.50
C ASN A 591 4.67 7.56 2.31
N PHE A 592 5.04 7.18 1.09
CA PHE A 592 5.54 5.84 0.78
C PHE A 592 6.86 5.90 0.01
N ASN A 593 7.61 4.80 0.05
CA ASN A 593 8.85 4.67 -0.72
C ASN A 593 8.57 4.02 -2.09
N PRO A 594 8.62 4.76 -3.22
CA PRO A 594 8.35 4.21 -4.55
C PRO A 594 9.39 3.17 -4.99
N LEU A 595 10.58 3.14 -4.38
CA LEU A 595 11.63 2.16 -4.70
C LEU A 595 11.21 0.72 -4.36
N ARG A 596 10.20 0.55 -3.49
CA ARG A 596 9.63 -0.76 -3.15
C ARG A 596 9.01 -1.48 -4.33
N MET A 597 8.63 -0.75 -5.39
CA MET A 597 8.06 -1.35 -6.60
C MET A 597 9.13 -1.85 -7.59
N LEU A 598 10.41 -1.47 -7.46
CA LEU A 598 11.44 -1.76 -8.46
C LEU A 598 11.59 -3.26 -8.76
N GLY A 599 11.44 -4.12 -7.74
CA GLY A 599 11.55 -5.56 -7.89
C GLY A 599 10.54 -6.17 -8.87
N LEU A 600 9.40 -5.52 -9.14
CA LEU A 600 8.41 -6.02 -10.11
C LEU A 600 8.95 -6.03 -11.54
N VAL A 601 9.68 -4.97 -11.93
CA VAL A 601 10.28 -4.90 -13.28
C VAL A 601 11.33 -6.00 -13.44
N ASP A 602 12.18 -6.16 -12.43
CA ASP A 602 13.22 -7.19 -12.41
C ASP A 602 12.61 -8.59 -12.55
N VAL A 603 11.55 -8.89 -11.80
CA VAL A 603 10.91 -10.22 -11.83
C VAL A 603 10.19 -10.46 -13.16
N VAL A 604 9.46 -9.47 -13.70
CA VAL A 604 8.85 -9.59 -15.04
C VAL A 604 9.91 -9.83 -16.09
N SER A 605 11.06 -9.13 -16.03
CA SER A 605 12.20 -9.37 -16.93
C SER A 605 12.70 -10.81 -16.83
N LEU A 606 12.85 -11.36 -15.62
CA LEU A 606 13.27 -12.75 -15.45
C LEU A 606 12.27 -13.76 -16.03
N PHE A 607 10.97 -13.48 -15.93
CA PHE A 607 9.94 -14.30 -16.60
C PHE A 607 10.04 -14.21 -18.13
N LYS A 608 10.38 -13.04 -18.68
CA LYS A 608 10.66 -12.90 -20.11
C LYS A 608 11.88 -13.70 -20.54
N ASP A 609 12.99 -13.55 -19.82
CA ASP A 609 14.23 -14.27 -20.10
C ASP A 609 14.02 -15.78 -20.03
N ALA A 610 13.17 -16.24 -19.10
CA ALA A 610 12.76 -17.64 -19.00
C ALA A 610 11.98 -18.11 -20.23
N TYR A 611 11.01 -17.31 -20.70
CA TYR A 611 10.27 -17.61 -21.93
C TYR A 611 11.19 -17.66 -23.15
N GLU A 612 12.08 -16.68 -23.32
CA GLU A 612 13.06 -16.64 -24.40
C GLU A 612 13.96 -17.87 -24.39
N LYS A 613 14.42 -18.32 -23.22
CA LYS A 613 15.19 -19.57 -23.11
C LYS A 613 14.39 -20.83 -23.43
N MET A 614 13.11 -20.90 -23.07
CA MET A 614 12.29 -22.03 -23.52
C MET A 614 12.11 -22.04 -25.03
N VAL A 615 11.92 -20.87 -25.64
CA VAL A 615 11.82 -20.73 -27.11
C VAL A 615 13.14 -21.16 -27.78
N GLU A 616 14.29 -20.71 -27.27
CA GLU A 616 15.60 -21.14 -27.77
C GLU A 616 15.79 -22.66 -27.69
N ILE A 617 15.40 -23.27 -26.56
CA ILE A 617 15.49 -24.72 -26.39
C ILE A 617 14.56 -25.42 -27.39
N ARG A 618 13.30 -24.99 -27.48
CA ARG A 618 12.29 -25.58 -28.39
C ARG A 618 12.73 -25.52 -29.84
N ASP A 619 13.31 -24.40 -30.24
CA ASP A 619 13.69 -24.13 -31.63
C ASP A 619 15.09 -24.71 -31.96
N TRP A 620 15.82 -25.22 -30.97
CA TRP A 620 17.10 -25.91 -31.14
C TRP A 620 16.93 -27.16 -32.01
N LYS A 621 17.90 -27.40 -32.90
CA LYS A 621 17.93 -28.55 -33.79
C LYS A 621 19.31 -29.19 -33.77
N LEU A 622 19.33 -30.51 -33.76
CA LEU A 622 20.55 -31.28 -33.93
C LEU A 622 20.99 -31.26 -35.40
N GLU A 623 22.30 -31.23 -35.65
CA GLU A 623 22.86 -31.31 -37.00
C GLU A 623 22.52 -32.67 -37.63
N SER A 624 22.05 -32.66 -38.88
CA SER A 624 21.60 -33.88 -39.57
C SER A 624 22.73 -34.92 -39.66
N ASN A 625 22.39 -36.16 -39.29
CA ASN A 625 23.26 -37.32 -39.42
C ASN A 625 22.45 -38.48 -40.04
N PRO A 626 22.56 -38.72 -41.36
CA PRO A 626 21.76 -39.72 -42.07
C PRO A 626 21.88 -41.15 -41.54
N SER A 627 23.03 -41.51 -40.96
CA SER A 627 23.29 -42.84 -40.39
C SER A 627 22.50 -43.05 -39.09
N ILE A 628 22.40 -42.00 -38.26
CA ILE A 628 21.70 -42.03 -36.97
C ILE A 628 20.18 -41.78 -37.15
N GLU A 629 19.77 -41.00 -38.14
CA GLU A 629 18.35 -40.84 -38.52
C GLU A 629 17.66 -42.18 -38.84
N LYS A 630 18.44 -43.15 -39.32
CA LYS A 630 17.98 -44.51 -39.65
C LYS A 630 18.37 -45.56 -38.61
N PHE A 631 18.70 -45.14 -37.38
CA PHE A 631 19.06 -46.05 -36.30
C PHE A 631 17.99 -47.14 -36.12
N PRO A 632 18.37 -48.43 -36.10
CA PRO A 632 17.43 -49.54 -36.31
C PRO A 632 16.65 -49.94 -35.06
N LEU A 633 17.07 -49.51 -33.86
CA LEU A 633 16.44 -49.90 -32.62
C LEU A 633 15.26 -48.98 -32.29
N ASP A 634 14.15 -49.58 -31.87
CA ASP A 634 13.00 -48.85 -31.32
C ASP A 634 13.04 -48.78 -29.77
N SER A 635 11.99 -48.21 -29.17
CA SER A 635 11.89 -48.11 -27.71
C SER A 635 11.85 -49.46 -26.99
N GLU A 636 11.28 -50.49 -27.62
CA GLU A 636 11.21 -51.83 -27.02
C GLU A 636 12.59 -52.51 -27.08
N ASP A 637 13.31 -52.33 -28.18
CA ASP A 637 14.67 -52.84 -28.36
C ASP A 637 15.66 -52.24 -27.34
N VAL A 638 15.61 -50.91 -27.13
CA VAL A 638 16.45 -50.23 -26.13
C VAL A 638 16.08 -50.64 -24.72
N LYS A 639 14.79 -50.76 -24.42
CA LYS A 639 14.30 -51.27 -23.13
C LYS A 639 14.77 -52.70 -22.88
N ALA A 640 14.74 -53.56 -23.91
CA ALA A 640 15.23 -54.93 -23.80
C ALA A 640 16.74 -54.97 -23.45
N MET A 641 17.55 -54.10 -24.06
CA MET A 641 18.97 -53.99 -23.72
C MET A 641 19.19 -53.51 -22.27
N TYR A 642 18.38 -52.55 -21.79
CA TYR A 642 18.45 -52.08 -20.41
C TYR A 642 18.03 -53.17 -19.39
N ASP A 643 16.86 -53.77 -19.58
CA ASP A 643 16.34 -54.83 -18.70
C ASP A 643 17.30 -56.02 -18.66
N GLY A 644 17.84 -56.42 -19.82
CA GLY A 644 18.83 -57.49 -19.92
C GLY A 644 20.14 -57.16 -19.22
N LYS A 645 20.65 -55.92 -19.37
CA LYS A 645 21.86 -55.45 -18.66
C LYS A 645 21.65 -55.47 -17.15
N GLU A 646 20.52 -54.97 -16.65
CA GLU A 646 20.22 -54.94 -15.21
C GLU A 646 20.08 -56.35 -14.61
N ALA A 647 19.42 -57.26 -15.34
CA ALA A 647 19.32 -58.65 -14.91
C ALA A 647 20.69 -59.34 -14.92
N PHE A 648 21.52 -59.09 -15.95
CA PHE A 648 22.87 -59.63 -16.03
C PHE A 648 23.77 -59.08 -14.90
N GLU A 649 23.65 -57.79 -14.57
CA GLU A 649 24.40 -57.18 -13.48
C GLU A 649 24.05 -57.80 -12.12
N SER A 650 22.77 -58.11 -11.87
CA SER A 650 22.36 -58.81 -10.65
C SER A 650 22.92 -60.24 -10.58
N VAL A 651 22.95 -60.97 -11.71
CA VAL A 651 23.61 -62.30 -11.79
C VAL A 651 25.11 -62.18 -11.50
N MET A 652 25.79 -61.19 -12.07
CA MET A 652 27.21 -60.93 -11.85
C MET A 652 27.49 -60.59 -10.38
N ARG A 653 26.70 -59.71 -9.75
CA ARG A 653 26.85 -59.35 -8.33
C ARG A 653 26.63 -60.55 -7.41
N ILE A 654 25.64 -61.40 -7.69
CA ILE A 654 25.42 -62.64 -6.94
C ILE A 654 26.66 -63.53 -7.05
N HIS A 655 27.20 -63.71 -8.25
CA HIS A 655 28.43 -64.48 -8.46
C HIS A 655 29.62 -63.92 -7.67
N GLU A 656 29.88 -62.61 -7.77
CA GLU A 656 30.96 -61.94 -7.03
C GLU A 656 30.82 -62.10 -5.51
N TYR A 657 29.63 -61.82 -4.98
CA TYR A 657 29.41 -61.89 -3.53
C TYR A 657 29.39 -63.32 -3.00
N TRP A 658 28.96 -64.30 -3.81
CA TRP A 658 28.97 -65.71 -3.43
C TRP A 658 30.38 -66.30 -3.42
N GLU A 659 31.26 -65.87 -4.34
CA GLU A 659 32.68 -66.24 -4.30
C GLU A 659 33.40 -65.71 -3.05
N GLU A 660 32.99 -64.54 -2.53
CA GLU A 660 33.49 -63.98 -1.28
C GLU A 660 33.03 -64.76 -0.03
N MET A 661 32.07 -65.69 -0.16
CA MET A 661 31.46 -66.45 0.94
C MET A 661 32.01 -67.88 1.18
N GLU A 662 32.93 -68.43 0.35
CA GLU A 662 33.20 -69.89 0.26
C GLU A 662 33.80 -70.61 1.51
N ASP A 663 33.92 -69.97 2.69
CA ASP A 663 34.53 -70.55 3.91
C ASP A 663 33.71 -70.35 5.21
N TRP A 664 32.38 -70.51 5.19
CA TRP A 664 31.53 -70.32 6.40
C TRP A 664 31.02 -71.64 6.99
N ASP A 665 30.93 -71.69 8.33
CA ASP A 665 30.38 -72.83 9.06
C ASP A 665 28.84 -72.88 8.87
N GLU A 666 28.36 -73.97 8.28
CA GLU A 666 26.92 -74.24 8.10
C GLU A 666 26.17 -74.36 9.43
N GLU A 667 26.88 -74.47 10.56
CA GLU A 667 26.34 -74.59 11.91
C GLU A 667 25.76 -73.28 12.48
N GLU A 668 25.89 -72.14 11.78
CA GLU A 668 25.46 -70.81 12.26
C GLU A 668 23.96 -70.46 12.00
N PHE A 669 23.20 -71.31 11.30
CA PHE A 669 21.82 -71.01 10.84
C PHE A 669 20.70 -71.80 11.55
N ASP A 670 20.95 -72.23 12.79
CA ASP A 670 20.06 -73.09 13.60
C ASP A 670 18.60 -72.61 13.59
N GLY A 671 17.70 -73.42 13.02
CA GLY A 671 16.27 -73.13 12.87
C GLY A 671 15.83 -72.53 11.52
N HIS A 672 16.77 -72.16 10.65
CA HIS A 672 16.54 -71.70 9.27
C HIS A 672 17.40 -72.48 8.23
N ASP A 673 17.85 -73.68 8.60
CA ASP A 673 18.77 -74.50 7.81
C ASP A 673 18.18 -74.96 6.47
N VAL A 674 16.85 -75.14 6.41
CA VAL A 674 16.16 -75.61 5.21
C VAL A 674 16.08 -74.49 4.16
N GLU A 675 15.75 -73.28 4.60
CA GLU A 675 15.69 -72.08 3.78
C GLU A 675 17.09 -71.71 3.27
N TRP A 676 18.08 -71.71 4.17
CA TRP A 676 19.47 -71.44 3.79
C TRP A 676 20.00 -72.48 2.81
N LYS A 677 19.78 -73.77 3.06
CA LYS A 677 20.22 -74.84 2.16
C LYS A 677 19.59 -74.73 0.77
N SER A 678 18.30 -74.37 0.70
CA SER A 678 17.64 -74.14 -0.59
C SER A 678 18.22 -72.95 -1.36
N ILE A 679 18.60 -71.87 -0.67
CA ILE A 679 19.29 -70.71 -1.26
C ILE A 679 20.70 -71.12 -1.69
N GLN A 680 21.43 -71.83 -0.83
CA GLN A 680 22.78 -72.31 -1.06
C GLN A 680 22.86 -73.25 -2.27
N ASP A 681 21.95 -74.21 -2.39
CA ASP A 681 21.91 -75.15 -3.52
C ASP A 681 21.60 -74.42 -4.83
N GLY A 682 20.62 -73.51 -4.83
CA GLY A 682 20.25 -72.72 -6.00
C GLY A 682 21.35 -71.78 -6.48
N VAL A 683 21.95 -71.01 -5.57
CA VAL A 683 23.02 -70.05 -5.90
C VAL A 683 24.33 -70.76 -6.22
N SER A 684 24.69 -71.82 -5.49
CA SER A 684 25.90 -72.59 -5.80
C SER A 684 25.79 -73.29 -7.15
N GLY A 685 24.60 -73.77 -7.52
CA GLY A 685 24.31 -74.29 -8.85
C GLY A 685 24.53 -73.25 -9.94
N LEU A 686 24.04 -72.02 -9.73
CA LEU A 686 24.27 -70.88 -10.62
C LEU A 686 25.75 -70.54 -10.76
N VAL A 687 26.46 -70.33 -9.64
CA VAL A 687 27.87 -69.93 -9.62
C VAL A 687 28.76 -70.99 -10.27
N LYS A 688 28.51 -72.26 -9.98
CA LYS A 688 29.23 -73.38 -10.61
C LYS A 688 28.99 -73.48 -12.11
N SER A 689 27.82 -73.08 -12.58
CA SER A 689 27.48 -73.06 -14.01
C SER A 689 28.15 -71.88 -14.72
N LEU A 690 28.19 -70.70 -14.09
CA LEU A 690 28.91 -69.52 -14.60
C LEU A 690 30.43 -69.72 -14.63
N GLY A 691 31.01 -70.41 -13.64
CA GLY A 691 32.44 -70.74 -13.62
C GLY A 691 32.90 -71.72 -14.71
N GLN A 692 32.00 -72.22 -15.56
CA GLN A 692 32.30 -73.09 -16.72
C GLN A 692 32.38 -72.33 -18.05
N LEU A 693 32.18 -71.01 -18.05
CA LEU A 693 32.33 -70.18 -19.23
C LEU A 693 33.76 -70.28 -19.80
N LYS A 694 33.87 -70.37 -21.12
CA LYS A 694 35.14 -70.43 -21.86
C LYS A 694 35.65 -69.03 -22.19
N SER A 695 36.93 -68.90 -22.48
CA SER A 695 37.62 -67.63 -22.80
C SER A 695 37.11 -66.86 -24.03
N ASN A 696 36.16 -67.41 -24.79
CA ASN A 696 35.49 -66.77 -25.92
C ASN A 696 33.96 -66.74 -25.80
N SER A 697 33.44 -66.80 -24.57
CA SER A 697 31.99 -66.92 -24.34
C SER A 697 31.21 -65.72 -24.86
N GLU A 698 30.07 -66.00 -25.48
CA GLU A 698 29.11 -65.00 -25.93
C GLU A 698 27.98 -64.84 -24.91
N LEU A 699 27.20 -63.77 -25.06
CA LEU A 699 26.04 -63.51 -24.20
C LEU A 699 24.96 -64.62 -24.34
N SER A 700 24.92 -65.34 -25.47
CA SER A 700 24.11 -66.55 -25.64
C SER A 700 24.51 -67.67 -24.67
N ASP A 701 25.78 -67.80 -24.35
CA ASP A 701 26.28 -68.84 -23.43
C ASP A 701 25.82 -68.55 -22.00
N VAL A 702 25.83 -67.27 -21.61
CA VAL A 702 25.26 -66.83 -20.32
C VAL A 702 23.75 -67.02 -20.30
N GLN A 703 23.04 -66.71 -21.40
CA GLN A 703 21.60 -66.92 -21.51
C GLN A 703 21.23 -68.40 -21.33
N GLU A 704 21.92 -69.32 -22.00
CA GLU A 704 21.68 -70.75 -21.92
C GLU A 704 21.93 -71.27 -20.49
N LEU A 705 23.01 -70.81 -19.85
CA LEU A 705 23.32 -71.19 -18.46
C LEU A 705 22.29 -70.63 -17.47
N VAL A 706 21.88 -69.38 -17.62
CA VAL A 706 20.89 -68.74 -16.74
C VAL A 706 19.50 -69.37 -16.90
N ALA A 707 19.15 -69.85 -18.08
CA ALA A 707 17.90 -70.59 -18.33
C ALA A 707 17.84 -71.94 -17.59
N THR A 708 18.98 -72.49 -17.18
CA THR A 708 19.04 -73.74 -16.39
C THR A 708 18.92 -73.51 -14.87
N ILE A 709 18.89 -72.25 -14.42
CA ILE A 709 18.72 -71.93 -13.00
C ILE A 709 17.31 -72.30 -12.57
N GLN A 710 17.19 -73.27 -11.67
CA GLN A 710 15.95 -73.51 -10.96
C GLN A 710 15.88 -72.57 -9.77
N TYR A 711 15.05 -71.53 -9.86
CA TYR A 711 14.67 -70.73 -8.70
C TYR A 711 13.72 -71.57 -7.83
N PRO A 712 14.08 -71.88 -6.57
CA PRO A 712 13.19 -72.59 -5.65
C PRO A 712 11.85 -71.86 -5.52
N VAL A 713 10.76 -72.57 -5.83
CA VAL A 713 9.41 -72.00 -5.96
C VAL A 713 8.87 -71.45 -4.63
N ASP A 714 9.38 -71.94 -3.49
CA ASP A 714 8.96 -71.57 -2.12
C ASP A 714 10.06 -70.86 -1.31
N MET A 715 10.92 -70.08 -1.97
CA MET A 715 11.95 -69.30 -1.24
C MET A 715 11.28 -68.16 -0.46
N GLN A 716 11.13 -68.30 0.87
CA GLN A 716 10.75 -67.24 1.81
C GLN A 716 11.90 -66.21 1.97
N ILE A 717 12.38 -65.64 0.85
CA ILE A 717 13.49 -64.67 0.81
C ILE A 717 13.23 -63.52 1.78
N ASP A 718 11.99 -63.03 1.85
CA ASP A 718 11.62 -61.90 2.70
C ASP A 718 11.71 -62.24 4.19
N GLU A 719 11.31 -63.45 4.58
CA GLU A 719 11.40 -63.94 5.96
C GLU A 719 12.86 -64.20 6.34
N PHE A 720 13.67 -64.75 5.42
CA PHE A 720 15.10 -64.96 5.63
C PHE A 720 15.90 -63.64 5.65
N ILE A 721 15.57 -62.66 4.80
CA ILE A 721 16.11 -61.29 4.89
C ILE A 721 15.78 -60.67 6.25
N THR A 722 14.56 -60.92 6.77
CA THR A 722 14.13 -60.43 8.09
C THR A 722 14.95 -61.08 9.20
N PHE A 723 15.14 -62.40 9.17
CA PHE A 723 16.02 -63.13 10.08
C PHE A 723 17.47 -62.59 10.04
N ILE A 724 18.07 -62.46 8.85
CA ILE A 724 19.44 -61.97 8.71
C ILE A 724 19.60 -60.52 9.21
N ARG A 725 18.54 -59.69 9.13
CA ARG A 725 18.52 -58.32 9.68
C ARG A 725 18.22 -58.26 11.18
N GLY A 726 17.49 -59.22 11.73
CA GLY A 726 17.09 -59.23 13.13
C GLY A 726 18.07 -60.01 13.99
N ASP A 727 18.08 -61.32 13.79
CA ASP A 727 18.54 -62.31 14.75
C ASP A 727 19.92 -62.91 14.40
N TYR A 728 20.38 -62.78 13.15
CA TYR A 728 21.72 -63.22 12.75
C TYR A 728 22.81 -62.20 13.13
N GLU A 729 23.78 -62.66 13.93
CA GLU A 729 24.94 -61.86 14.40
C GLU A 729 26.27 -62.21 13.71
N GLY A 730 26.26 -63.14 12.74
CA GLY A 730 27.47 -63.62 12.09
C GLY A 730 28.16 -62.58 11.18
N SER A 731 29.47 -62.76 11.01
CA SER A 731 30.38 -61.70 10.54
C SER A 731 30.18 -61.25 9.09
N GLY A 732 29.53 -62.04 8.22
CA GLY A 732 29.24 -61.62 6.85
C GLY A 732 27.76 -61.39 6.53
N ARG A 733 26.94 -61.15 7.55
CA ARG A 733 25.56 -60.64 7.43
C ARG A 733 25.35 -59.66 6.27
N PHE A 734 26.26 -58.70 6.08
CA PHE A 734 26.17 -57.71 4.99
C PHE A 734 26.30 -58.31 3.59
N ILE A 735 27.13 -59.33 3.40
CA ILE A 735 27.33 -59.99 2.11
C ILE A 735 26.11 -60.87 1.81
N ILE A 736 25.58 -61.60 2.80
CA ILE A 736 24.33 -62.38 2.67
C ILE A 736 23.17 -61.47 2.25
N LEU A 737 23.00 -60.33 2.92
CA LEU A 737 21.93 -59.39 2.56
C LEU A 737 22.07 -58.82 1.14
N LYS A 738 23.28 -58.69 0.59
CA LYS A 738 23.48 -58.26 -0.79
C LYS A 738 23.06 -59.34 -1.78
N VAL A 739 23.47 -60.59 -1.55
CA VAL A 739 23.06 -61.74 -2.39
C VAL A 739 21.55 -61.91 -2.36
N LEU A 740 20.94 -61.88 -1.17
CA LEU A 740 19.48 -62.01 -1.02
C LEU A 740 18.73 -60.88 -1.72
N LYS A 741 19.23 -59.64 -1.67
CA LYS A 741 18.61 -58.50 -2.35
C LYS A 741 18.69 -58.60 -3.88
N ASP A 742 19.82 -59.02 -4.43
CA ASP A 742 19.93 -59.23 -5.88
C ASP A 742 19.11 -60.45 -6.34
N LEU A 743 18.99 -61.51 -5.51
CA LEU A 743 18.09 -62.64 -5.76
C LEU A 743 16.62 -62.23 -5.74
N GLU A 744 16.22 -61.41 -4.77
CA GLU A 744 14.89 -60.81 -4.69
C GLU A 744 14.61 -60.00 -5.97
N LYS A 745 15.53 -59.12 -6.38
CA LYS A 745 15.42 -58.33 -7.62
C LYS A 745 15.25 -59.22 -8.87
N LEU A 746 16.00 -60.32 -8.97
CA LEU A 746 15.86 -61.27 -10.07
C LEU A 746 14.50 -61.98 -10.05
N LYS A 747 13.96 -62.30 -8.87
CA LYS A 747 12.64 -62.93 -8.72
C LYS A 747 11.48 -61.96 -9.00
N THR A 748 11.55 -60.74 -8.50
CA THR A 748 10.45 -59.76 -8.55
C THR A 748 10.45 -58.96 -9.84
N ASP A 749 11.60 -58.41 -10.23
CA ASP A 749 11.71 -57.43 -11.32
C ASP A 749 11.98 -58.12 -12.66
N PHE A 750 12.60 -59.31 -12.64
CA PHE A 750 13.01 -60.06 -13.84
C PHE A 750 12.67 -61.55 -13.79
N PRO A 751 11.40 -61.96 -13.57
CA PRO A 751 11.04 -63.38 -13.39
C PRO A 751 11.33 -64.29 -14.60
N ASP A 752 11.55 -63.71 -15.79
CA ASP A 752 11.97 -64.39 -17.02
C ASP A 752 13.34 -63.87 -17.50
N ILE A 753 14.40 -64.15 -16.72
CA ILE A 753 15.75 -63.65 -17.01
C ILE A 753 16.23 -64.12 -18.39
N ALA A 754 15.98 -65.38 -18.73
CA ALA A 754 16.39 -65.95 -20.02
C ALA A 754 15.75 -65.19 -21.19
N GLY A 755 14.44 -64.89 -21.13
CA GLY A 755 13.77 -64.08 -22.14
C GLY A 755 14.24 -62.62 -22.17
N LYS A 756 14.67 -62.04 -21.05
CA LYS A 756 15.28 -60.69 -21.01
C LYS A 756 16.64 -60.67 -21.69
N LEU A 757 17.51 -61.64 -21.41
CA LEU A 757 18.82 -61.77 -22.05
C LEU A 757 18.68 -62.10 -23.55
N GLU A 758 17.69 -62.91 -23.94
CA GLU A 758 17.38 -63.21 -25.34
C GLU A 758 17.02 -61.95 -26.13
N LYS A 759 16.10 -61.14 -25.59
CA LYS A 759 15.69 -59.89 -26.25
C LYS A 759 16.85 -58.88 -26.31
N MET A 760 17.69 -58.81 -25.28
CA MET A 760 18.93 -58.03 -25.32
C MET A 760 19.87 -58.51 -26.43
N ASN A 761 20.05 -59.82 -26.59
CA ASN A 761 20.85 -60.42 -27.68
C ASN A 761 20.32 -60.04 -29.06
N GLN A 762 19.01 -60.11 -29.26
CA GLN A 762 18.36 -59.72 -30.51
C GLN A 762 18.58 -58.23 -30.82
N SER A 763 18.44 -57.35 -29.84
CA SER A 763 18.73 -55.91 -30.00
C SER A 763 20.20 -55.63 -30.29
N ILE A 764 21.12 -56.33 -29.61
CA ILE A 764 22.57 -56.21 -29.87
C ILE A 764 22.89 -56.64 -31.30
N ALA A 765 22.27 -57.72 -31.80
CA ALA A 765 22.47 -58.17 -33.18
C ALA A 765 22.02 -57.12 -34.20
N LYS A 766 20.83 -56.53 -34.02
CA LYS A 766 20.34 -55.42 -34.86
C LYS A 766 21.31 -54.23 -34.86
N MET A 767 21.85 -53.88 -33.70
CA MET A 767 22.79 -52.77 -33.55
C MET A 767 24.12 -53.05 -34.27
N LYS A 768 24.69 -54.25 -34.12
CA LYS A 768 25.92 -54.68 -34.81
C LYS A 768 25.75 -54.69 -36.32
N GLU A 769 24.61 -55.20 -36.82
CA GLU A 769 24.33 -55.24 -38.26
C GLU A 769 24.27 -53.83 -38.87
N TRP A 770 23.73 -52.86 -38.13
CA TRP A 770 23.73 -51.46 -38.55
C TRP A 770 25.13 -50.84 -38.48
N GLU A 771 25.89 -51.10 -37.42
CA GLU A 771 27.28 -50.61 -37.28
C GLU A 771 28.17 -51.12 -38.43
N GLU A 772 28.04 -52.38 -38.82
CA GLU A 772 28.77 -52.96 -39.95
C GLU A 772 28.35 -52.39 -41.32
N LYS A 773 27.10 -51.94 -41.47
CA LYS A 773 26.59 -51.30 -42.70
C LYS A 773 27.03 -49.85 -42.85
N GLU A 774 26.99 -49.09 -41.76
CA GLU A 774 27.33 -47.65 -41.75
C GLU A 774 28.84 -47.42 -41.59
N HIS A 775 29.56 -48.37 -40.97
CA HIS A 775 31.02 -48.40 -40.87
C HIS A 775 31.56 -49.71 -41.45
N PRO A 776 31.51 -49.89 -42.79
CA PRO A 776 32.08 -51.08 -43.42
C PRO A 776 33.56 -51.15 -43.06
N LYS A 777 33.97 -52.26 -42.44
CA LYS A 777 35.38 -52.55 -42.14
C LYS A 777 36.16 -52.43 -43.45
N THR A 778 36.88 -51.33 -43.65
CA THR A 778 37.86 -51.24 -44.72
C THR A 778 38.88 -52.33 -44.47
N VAL A 779 38.96 -53.28 -45.39
CA VAL A 779 39.96 -54.36 -45.43
C VAL A 779 41.33 -53.79 -45.05
N ASP A 780 41.94 -54.35 -44.00
CA ASP A 780 43.32 -54.10 -43.56
C ASP A 780 44.24 -53.82 -44.75
N HIS A 781 44.47 -52.55 -45.04
CA HIS A 781 45.74 -52.15 -45.62
C HIS A 781 46.64 -51.94 -44.41
N LYS A 782 47.49 -52.95 -44.13
CA LYS A 782 48.61 -52.80 -43.20
C LYS A 782 49.36 -51.53 -43.58
N GLU A 783 49.18 -50.46 -42.81
CA GLU A 783 50.12 -49.35 -42.83
C GLU A 783 51.48 -49.92 -42.36
N PRO A 784 52.58 -49.69 -43.11
CA PRO A 784 53.90 -50.15 -42.69
C PRO A 784 54.29 -49.48 -41.37
N PHE A 785 54.78 -50.28 -40.42
CA PHE A 785 55.36 -49.78 -39.17
C PHE A 785 56.57 -48.87 -39.50
N GLU A 786 56.47 -47.57 -39.19
CA GLU A 786 57.61 -46.65 -39.19
C GLU A 786 58.19 -46.58 -37.77
N ASP A 787 59.43 -47.05 -37.59
CA ASP A 787 60.21 -46.86 -36.37
C ASP A 787 61.03 -45.56 -36.47
N CYS A 788 60.63 -44.52 -35.74
CA CYS A 788 61.35 -43.25 -35.66
C CYS A 788 62.27 -43.16 -34.41
N ALA A 789 62.71 -44.28 -33.82
CA ALA A 789 63.46 -44.28 -32.55
C ALA A 789 64.94 -43.80 -32.63
N VAL A 790 65.47 -43.37 -33.78
CA VAL A 790 66.83 -42.83 -33.85
C VAL A 790 66.94 -41.62 -34.81
N SER A 791 66.37 -40.47 -34.44
CA SER A 791 66.73 -39.20 -35.07
C SER A 791 66.31 -38.01 -34.20
N HIS A 792 67.29 -37.23 -33.73
CA HIS A 792 67.05 -35.99 -32.99
C HIS A 792 66.59 -34.81 -33.89
N HIS A 793 66.33 -35.01 -35.19
CA HIS A 793 65.90 -33.94 -36.10
C HIS A 793 64.67 -34.37 -36.94
N ASN A 794 63.53 -33.74 -36.64
CA ASN A 794 62.19 -33.96 -37.20
C ASN A 794 62.07 -34.03 -38.74
N LYS A 795 62.41 -35.17 -39.39
CA LYS A 795 61.79 -35.70 -40.64
C LYS A 795 62.06 -37.22 -40.75
N CYS A 796 61.03 -38.06 -40.83
CA CYS A 796 61.14 -39.48 -41.20
C CYS A 796 60.95 -39.58 -42.73
N SER A 797 61.97 -40.04 -43.47
CA SER A 797 61.90 -40.22 -44.92
C SER A 797 62.84 -41.34 -45.37
N GLU A 798 62.39 -42.60 -45.27
CA GLU A 798 62.61 -43.72 -46.21
C GLU A 798 62.10 -45.06 -45.61
N PRO A 799 61.31 -45.87 -46.34
CA PRO A 799 60.82 -47.17 -45.86
C PRO A 799 61.84 -48.31 -46.04
N LEU A 800 62.03 -49.12 -44.99
CA LEU A 800 62.91 -50.31 -45.00
C LEU A 800 62.15 -51.57 -45.45
N THR A 801 62.61 -52.21 -46.52
CA THR A 801 62.23 -53.59 -46.89
C THR A 801 63.11 -54.62 -46.18
N LEU A 802 62.50 -55.56 -45.46
CA LEU A 802 63.20 -56.75 -44.92
C LEU A 802 63.63 -57.69 -46.06
N PRO A 803 64.83 -58.30 -45.99
CA PRO A 803 65.29 -59.25 -47.00
C PRO A 803 64.57 -60.60 -46.91
N ASP A 804 64.30 -61.19 -48.08
CA ASP A 804 63.60 -62.47 -48.25
C ASP A 804 64.32 -63.64 -47.54
N GLY A 805 63.51 -64.43 -46.83
CA GLY A 805 63.94 -65.62 -46.12
C GLY A 805 64.37 -66.73 -47.06
N SER A 806 65.66 -66.80 -47.35
CA SER A 806 66.32 -68.06 -47.70
C SER A 806 67.75 -68.01 -47.19
N LEU A 807 68.13 -68.92 -46.29
CA LEU A 807 69.46 -69.54 -46.23
C LEU A 807 69.46 -70.68 -45.20
N GLU A 808 69.94 -71.82 -45.68
CA GLU A 808 70.09 -73.13 -45.04
C GLU A 808 70.99 -73.16 -43.78
N PRO A 809 70.94 -74.25 -42.99
CA PRO A 809 71.39 -74.27 -41.60
C PRO A 809 72.90 -74.55 -41.46
N LEU A 810 73.60 -73.78 -40.62
CA LEU A 810 74.97 -74.09 -40.20
C LEU A 810 75.20 -73.93 -38.68
N LYS A 811 75.36 -75.12 -38.07
CA LYS A 811 76.34 -75.56 -37.06
C LYS A 811 76.76 -74.64 -35.90
N LYS A 812 76.53 -75.20 -34.70
CA LYS A 812 77.27 -75.08 -33.42
C LYS A 812 78.60 -74.33 -33.47
N VAL A 813 78.76 -73.40 -32.52
CA VAL A 813 79.99 -73.24 -31.72
C VAL A 813 79.60 -72.93 -30.28
N GLU A 814 80.07 -73.77 -29.35
CA GLU A 814 80.12 -73.51 -27.91
C GLU A 814 81.40 -72.73 -27.58
N LEU A 815 81.30 -71.70 -26.74
CA LEU A 815 81.99 -71.57 -25.45
C LEU A 815 81.42 -70.39 -24.66
#